data_AF-A0A5P2BS20-F1
#
_entry.id   AF-A0A5P2BS20-F1
#
_cell.length_a   1.000
_cell.length_b   1.000
_cell.length_c   1.000
_cell.angle_alpha   90.00
_cell.angle_beta   90.00
_cell.angle_gamma   90.00
#
_symmetry.space_group_name_H-M   'P 1'
#
loop_
_entity.id
_entity.type
_entity.pdbx_description
1 polymer ?
#
loop_
_entity_poly.entity_id
_entity_poly.type
_entity_poly.pdbx_seq_one_letter_code
_entity_poly.pdbx_strand_id
1 'polypeptide(L)'
;MTDTGNQPEDASANQPERASETQPENASTNQLENSRERSPEHGAEEQAGGTVVRTALITGETFGIRAVQYTVVDGQGIVEGDIILGRDEDLQRRTAELREAAAEGAVGVGDGILPGSTVDLTKRGAVQPAEIVVPSQGKRWPGGVVPFLLDDSLTPAARTAIQQAIDHWHDRTRLALRPRTDTDAAWVNFRDAAGCASSIGRQGGGQDVKIGAGCGTGGTIHEVGHAVGLWHEQSREDRDLFISVIWQNIESDQTHNFEQHISDGDDVGPYDYGSIMHYGPRAFGIVNPATGLRKTTIVAEQNLPPGVSMGQRDGLSVGDRGAVATMYAGVYPATRNVWPGRFQGQASTDLLYYSPARRHWFLGRTTAGTLDFIDVGDTSGFGDSMDGRPFWTGDFTGGGRTEIMFHYPGDQNWWLGTITNGQLNWSLVGNTAGFGDVTRNPFWTGDFLGNGRTHLLFHYPGDQNWWSGSVAGGQLNWSLVGNTAGFGDVTHNPFWTGDFTGGGRTEIMFHYPGDQNWWLGTITNGQLNWSLVGNTAGFGDVTHNPFWTGRFTGDSRTNLLFHYPGDQNWWLGTMTNGRLTWAFVGNTAGFGDVTGNPFWTGDFTGDGRTDLVFHHPGDRNWWLGTLQQVPGENARCQALRSEIAGHHATIRALQQARNALDPRLDREEIKEINRQITGLRQTITTKQSEMATLACPATPNPGGVQLVWSLVGNTAGFGSFADGRPVWAGDFTGDGRADLLFHYRGDLNWWRGSVTGGTINWTLAANW
;
A
#
# COMPACT_ATOMS: atom_id res chain seq x y z
N MET A 1 51.57 30.11 40.98
CA MET A 1 52.83 29.73 41.65
C MET A 1 52.49 29.35 43.07
N THR A 2 52.94 28.15 43.47
CA THR A 2 53.10 27.59 44.83
C THR A 2 51.86 27.42 45.72
N ASP A 3 51.19 26.27 45.57
CA ASP A 3 51.40 25.04 46.37
C ASP A 3 51.66 25.17 47.88
N THR A 4 50.79 24.55 48.69
CA THR A 4 51.14 23.65 49.84
C THR A 4 49.90 22.87 50.31
N GLY A 5 49.95 21.53 50.18
CA GLY A 5 49.56 20.42 51.10
C GLY A 5 48.25 20.46 51.92
N ASN A 6 47.61 19.35 52.30
CA ASN A 6 47.97 17.93 52.28
C ASN A 6 46.68 17.07 52.50
N GLN A 7 46.78 15.77 52.17
CA GLN A 7 45.75 14.72 51.95
C GLN A 7 44.68 14.42 53.04
N PRO A 8 43.69 13.56 52.71
CA PRO A 8 43.55 12.30 53.45
C PRO A 8 43.54 11.02 52.58
N GLU A 9 43.66 9.90 53.30
CA GLU A 9 44.15 8.56 52.95
C GLU A 9 43.23 7.66 52.09
N ASP A 10 43.86 6.56 51.65
CA ASP A 10 43.49 5.61 50.59
C ASP A 10 43.08 4.22 51.15
N ALA A 11 42.30 3.50 50.33
CA ALA A 11 42.21 2.05 50.11
C ALA A 11 42.04 0.97 51.23
N SER A 12 41.02 0.12 50.99
CA SER A 12 41.12 -1.35 50.80
C SER A 12 41.17 -2.39 51.96
N ALA A 13 40.26 -3.38 51.87
CA ALA A 13 40.28 -4.78 52.34
C ALA A 13 40.19 -5.02 53.88
N ASN A 14 39.56 -6.06 54.45
CA ASN A 14 39.48 -7.48 54.06
C ASN A 14 38.47 -8.25 54.98
N GLN A 15 37.74 -9.24 54.43
CA GLN A 15 37.38 -10.58 54.99
C GLN A 15 36.58 -10.74 56.33
N PRO A 16 35.71 -11.77 56.45
CA PRO A 16 36.20 -13.12 56.80
C PRO A 16 35.60 -14.32 56.03
N GLU A 17 36.48 -15.31 55.83
CA GLU A 17 36.33 -16.78 55.73
C GLU A 17 35.22 -17.39 56.63
N ARG A 18 34.75 -18.64 56.50
CA ARG A 18 34.72 -19.73 55.49
C ARG A 18 34.06 -20.89 56.25
N ALA A 19 33.06 -21.55 55.69
CA ALA A 19 32.74 -22.95 56.02
C ALA A 19 32.18 -23.64 54.77
N SER A 20 32.66 -24.86 54.59
CA SER A 20 32.67 -25.72 53.41
C SER A 20 31.31 -26.28 53.01
N GLU A 21 31.09 -26.48 51.70
CA GLU A 21 30.99 -27.84 51.14
C GLU A 21 30.99 -27.82 49.60
N THR A 22 31.43 -28.94 49.05
CA THR A 22 31.98 -29.16 47.71
C THR A 22 30.95 -29.42 46.61
N GLN A 23 31.27 -28.89 45.43
CA GLN A 23 30.88 -29.21 44.03
C GLN A 23 30.33 -30.64 43.75
N PRO A 24 29.51 -30.89 42.70
CA PRO A 24 29.91 -30.57 41.31
C PRO A 24 28.83 -30.21 40.26
N GLU A 25 29.40 -29.83 39.12
CA GLU A 25 28.88 -29.55 37.79
C GLU A 25 27.84 -30.58 37.29
N ASN A 26 26.73 -30.09 36.73
CA ASN A 26 25.77 -30.91 35.99
C ASN A 26 26.07 -30.84 34.48
N ALA A 27 26.73 -31.88 34.00
CA ALA A 27 26.73 -32.28 32.61
C ALA A 27 25.33 -32.78 32.22
N SER A 28 24.78 -32.21 31.15
CA SER A 28 23.58 -32.70 30.48
C SER A 28 23.88 -33.99 29.72
N THR A 29 23.33 -35.11 30.20
CA THR A 29 23.19 -36.34 29.39
C THR A 29 21.79 -36.93 29.58
N ASN A 30 21.13 -37.14 28.43
CA ASN A 30 20.07 -38.11 28.14
C ASN A 30 19.28 -38.68 29.33
N GLN A 31 18.01 -38.28 29.45
CA GLN A 31 16.88 -39.22 29.52
C GLN A 31 15.63 -38.58 28.89
N LEU A 32 15.58 -38.64 27.55
CA LEU A 32 14.33 -38.81 26.82
C LEU A 32 14.01 -40.31 26.91
N GLU A 33 12.98 -40.67 27.68
CA GLU A 33 11.97 -41.66 27.28
C GLU A 33 10.97 -41.90 28.41
N ASN A 34 9.70 -41.91 28.01
CA ASN A 34 8.59 -42.59 28.65
C ASN A 34 7.94 -41.94 29.89
N SER A 35 6.99 -41.03 29.67
CA SER A 35 5.60 -41.26 30.14
C SER A 35 4.62 -40.18 29.69
N ARG A 36 3.63 -40.64 28.88
CA ARG A 36 2.20 -40.31 28.95
C ARG A 36 1.77 -38.83 28.82
N GLU A 37 1.16 -38.50 27.70
CA GLU A 37 -0.32 -38.49 27.59
C GLU A 37 -0.74 -38.55 26.11
N ARG A 38 -1.74 -39.38 25.83
CA ARG A 38 -2.36 -39.53 24.51
C ARG A 38 -3.12 -38.24 24.19
N SER A 39 -2.63 -37.45 23.24
CA SER A 39 -3.47 -36.44 22.58
C SER A 39 -4.63 -37.14 21.86
N PRO A 40 -5.89 -36.70 22.04
CA PRO A 40 -6.98 -37.17 21.20
C PRO A 40 -6.74 -36.66 19.78
N GLU A 41 -6.87 -37.54 18.78
CA GLU A 41 -6.74 -37.15 17.39
C GLU A 41 -7.78 -36.08 17.01
N HIS A 42 -7.29 -34.98 16.43
CA HIS A 42 -8.05 -33.88 15.82
C HIS A 42 -8.86 -34.35 14.59
N GLY A 43 -9.94 -35.10 14.83
CA GLY A 43 -10.85 -35.60 13.79
C GLY A 43 -12.31 -35.19 13.97
N ALA A 44 -12.58 -34.18 14.79
CA ALA A 44 -13.94 -33.77 15.19
C ALA A 44 -14.46 -32.49 14.53
N GLU A 45 -13.71 -31.88 13.60
CA GLU A 45 -14.06 -30.57 13.03
C GLU A 45 -14.81 -30.66 11.70
N GLU A 46 -14.41 -31.57 10.82
CA GLU A 46 -15.11 -31.83 9.56
C GLU A 46 -16.32 -32.75 9.82
N GLN A 47 -17.54 -32.27 9.54
CA GLN A 47 -18.72 -33.13 9.74
C GLN A 47 -18.65 -34.32 8.78
N ALA A 48 -18.48 -35.53 9.33
CA ALA A 48 -18.88 -36.76 8.65
C ALA A 48 -20.42 -36.79 8.59
N GLY A 49 -20.99 -35.94 7.75
CA GLY A 49 -22.41 -35.60 7.75
C GLY A 49 -23.19 -36.42 6.73
N GLY A 50 -24.17 -37.20 7.20
CA GLY A 50 -25.31 -37.74 6.43
C GLY A 50 -25.04 -38.96 5.53
N THR A 51 -25.75 -40.07 5.76
CA THR A 51 -25.72 -41.26 4.89
C THR A 51 -26.40 -41.07 3.53
N VAL A 52 -26.89 -39.86 3.25
CA VAL A 52 -27.70 -39.53 2.08
C VAL A 52 -26.94 -38.51 1.23
N VAL A 53 -26.26 -39.01 0.20
CA VAL A 53 -25.67 -38.19 -0.86
C VAL A 53 -26.74 -37.88 -1.91
N ARG A 54 -26.85 -36.61 -2.29
CA ARG A 54 -27.77 -36.12 -3.33
C ARG A 54 -27.02 -35.29 -4.36
N THR A 55 -27.67 -34.98 -5.48
CA THR A 55 -27.14 -34.08 -6.50
C THR A 55 -28.07 -32.87 -6.63
N ALA A 56 -27.50 -31.67 -6.55
CA ALA A 56 -28.17 -30.43 -6.88
C ALA A 56 -27.64 -29.89 -8.22
N LEU A 57 -28.52 -29.26 -9.01
CA LEU A 57 -28.10 -28.36 -10.07
C LEU A 57 -28.03 -26.95 -9.50
N ILE A 58 -26.85 -26.35 -9.51
CA ILE A 58 -26.58 -25.00 -9.04
C ILE A 58 -26.12 -24.12 -10.20
N THR A 59 -26.28 -22.82 -10.06
CA THR A 59 -25.84 -21.81 -11.03
C THR A 59 -25.11 -20.70 -10.28
N GLY A 60 -24.02 -20.18 -10.82
CA GLY A 60 -23.30 -19.05 -10.26
C GLY A 60 -23.27 -17.83 -11.20
N GLU A 61 -22.81 -16.69 -10.69
CA GLU A 61 -22.59 -15.50 -11.52
C GLU A 61 -21.41 -15.70 -12.50
N THR A 62 -20.47 -16.58 -12.17
CA THR A 62 -19.26 -16.86 -12.96
C THR A 62 -19.27 -18.21 -13.68
N PHE A 63 -20.30 -19.04 -13.48
CA PHE A 63 -20.42 -20.35 -14.11
C PHE A 63 -21.88 -20.72 -14.39
N GLY A 64 -22.11 -21.46 -15.48
CA GLY A 64 -23.44 -21.95 -15.88
C GLY A 64 -24.02 -23.00 -14.93
N ILE A 65 -25.06 -23.72 -15.36
CA ILE A 65 -25.64 -24.81 -14.56
C ILE A 65 -24.59 -25.90 -14.34
N ARG A 66 -24.31 -26.24 -13.08
CA ARG A 66 -23.43 -27.35 -12.68
C ARG A 66 -24.14 -28.31 -11.73
N ALA A 67 -23.81 -29.59 -11.87
CA ALA A 67 -24.21 -30.61 -10.93
C ALA A 67 -23.19 -30.69 -9.79
N VAL A 68 -23.65 -30.58 -8.55
CA VAL A 68 -22.82 -30.73 -7.35
C VAL A 68 -23.42 -31.80 -6.46
N GLN A 69 -22.59 -32.73 -5.99
CA GLN A 69 -22.99 -33.71 -4.99
C GLN A 69 -22.87 -33.09 -3.59
N TYR A 70 -23.82 -33.40 -2.71
CA TYR A 70 -23.86 -32.87 -1.36
C TYR A 70 -24.49 -33.88 -0.39
N THR A 71 -24.17 -33.77 0.89
CA THR A 71 -24.79 -34.54 1.96
C THR A 71 -25.85 -33.74 2.70
N VAL A 72 -26.84 -34.41 3.29
CA VAL A 72 -27.88 -33.73 4.07
C VAL A 72 -27.56 -33.81 5.56
N VAL A 73 -27.33 -32.65 6.18
CA VAL A 73 -27.13 -32.50 7.62
C VAL A 73 -28.11 -31.48 8.18
N ASP A 74 -28.95 -31.88 9.13
CA ASP A 74 -29.98 -31.04 9.74
C ASP A 74 -30.89 -30.33 8.71
N GLY A 75 -31.26 -31.04 7.64
CA GLY A 75 -32.11 -30.52 6.56
C GLY A 75 -31.44 -29.52 5.61
N GLN A 76 -30.14 -29.29 5.75
CA GLN A 76 -29.33 -28.48 4.83
C GLN A 76 -28.44 -29.36 3.96
N GLY A 77 -28.23 -28.92 2.72
CA GLY A 77 -27.24 -29.54 1.84
C GLY A 77 -25.85 -28.98 2.11
N ILE A 78 -24.93 -29.86 2.46
CA ILE A 78 -23.54 -29.57 2.80
C ILE A 78 -22.62 -30.19 1.75
N VAL A 79 -21.69 -29.40 1.22
CA VAL A 79 -20.60 -29.85 0.33
C VAL A 79 -19.28 -29.62 1.04
N GLU A 80 -18.25 -30.38 0.68
CA GLU A 80 -16.93 -30.27 1.32
C GLU A 80 -17.00 -30.39 2.86
N GLY A 81 -17.95 -31.17 3.38
CA GLY A 81 -18.09 -31.43 4.81
C GLY A 81 -18.62 -30.28 5.69
N ASP A 82 -18.46 -29.01 5.30
CA ASP A 82 -18.83 -27.84 6.11
C ASP A 82 -19.38 -26.65 5.27
N ILE A 83 -19.49 -26.76 3.95
CA ILE A 83 -20.02 -25.69 3.10
C ILE A 83 -21.53 -25.82 2.88
N ILE A 84 -22.31 -24.85 3.37
CA ILE A 84 -23.77 -24.82 3.23
C ILE A 84 -24.18 -24.30 1.85
N LEU A 85 -24.79 -25.17 1.03
CA LEU A 85 -25.40 -24.81 -0.26
C LEU A 85 -26.81 -24.21 -0.11
N GLY A 86 -27.53 -24.59 0.95
CA GLY A 86 -28.91 -24.17 1.22
C GLY A 86 -29.77 -25.27 1.83
N ARG A 87 -31.08 -25.03 1.98
CA ARG A 87 -32.02 -26.07 2.45
C ARG A 87 -32.19 -27.14 1.38
N ASP A 88 -32.14 -28.41 1.79
CA ASP A 88 -32.24 -29.55 0.88
C ASP A 88 -33.53 -29.51 0.01
N GLU A 89 -34.67 -29.16 0.59
CA GLU A 89 -35.94 -29.01 -0.15
C GLU A 89 -35.87 -27.93 -1.23
N ASP A 90 -35.18 -26.81 -0.95
CA ASP A 90 -35.01 -25.71 -1.90
C ASP A 90 -34.04 -26.11 -3.03
N LEU A 91 -32.96 -26.82 -2.69
CA LEU A 91 -31.99 -27.35 -3.65
C LEU A 91 -32.63 -28.37 -4.58
N GLN A 92 -33.44 -29.30 -4.05
CA GLN A 92 -34.15 -30.29 -4.86
C GLN A 92 -35.22 -29.64 -5.75
N ARG A 93 -35.95 -28.64 -5.25
CA ARG A 93 -36.94 -27.90 -6.05
C ARG A 93 -36.28 -27.16 -7.21
N ARG A 94 -35.23 -26.37 -6.95
CA ARG A 94 -34.47 -25.67 -8.01
C ARG A 94 -33.85 -26.63 -9.02
N THR A 95 -33.36 -27.76 -8.54
CA THR A 95 -32.83 -28.82 -9.41
C THR A 95 -33.90 -29.39 -10.33
N ALA A 96 -35.12 -29.59 -9.84
CA ALA A 96 -36.25 -30.02 -10.67
C ALA A 96 -36.64 -28.94 -11.70
N GLU A 97 -36.75 -27.68 -11.29
CA GLU A 97 -37.03 -26.54 -12.18
C GLU A 97 -35.98 -26.40 -13.30
N LEU A 98 -34.68 -26.52 -12.95
CA LEU A 98 -33.59 -26.47 -13.92
C LEU A 98 -33.57 -27.69 -14.85
N ARG A 99 -33.95 -28.89 -14.36
CA ARG A 99 -34.10 -30.10 -15.19
C ARG A 99 -35.27 -29.96 -16.17
N GLU A 100 -36.39 -29.40 -15.75
CA GLU A 100 -37.54 -29.10 -16.61
C GLU A 100 -37.17 -28.05 -17.67
N ALA A 101 -36.53 -26.94 -17.27
CA ALA A 101 -36.07 -25.91 -18.19
C ALA A 101 -35.02 -26.41 -19.21
N ALA A 102 -34.15 -27.34 -18.79
CA ALA A 102 -33.19 -28.01 -19.68
C ALA A 102 -33.88 -29.01 -20.63
N ALA A 103 -34.93 -29.71 -20.17
CA ALA A 103 -35.73 -30.62 -20.99
C ALA A 103 -36.59 -29.89 -22.03
N GLU A 104 -37.00 -28.65 -21.75
CA GLU A 104 -37.77 -27.78 -22.65
C GLU A 104 -36.90 -26.99 -23.66
N GLY A 105 -35.57 -27.16 -23.63
CA GLY A 105 -34.64 -26.53 -24.58
C GLY A 105 -34.43 -25.02 -24.37
N ALA A 106 -34.82 -24.48 -23.21
CA ALA A 106 -34.73 -23.06 -22.88
C ALA A 106 -33.37 -22.64 -22.30
N VAL A 107 -32.49 -23.59 -21.94
CA VAL A 107 -31.17 -23.30 -21.35
C VAL A 107 -30.09 -24.10 -22.07
N GLY A 108 -29.11 -23.40 -22.66
CA GLY A 108 -28.01 -24.01 -23.40
C GLY A 108 -27.11 -24.84 -22.50
N VAL A 109 -27.28 -26.17 -22.53
CA VAL A 109 -26.31 -27.12 -22.02
C VAL A 109 -25.13 -27.16 -23.01
N GLY A 110 -24.21 -26.21 -22.88
CA GLY A 110 -22.99 -26.16 -23.68
C GLY A 110 -21.95 -27.15 -23.17
N ASP A 111 -21.66 -28.17 -23.98
CA ASP A 111 -20.52 -29.10 -23.96
C ASP A 111 -20.13 -29.74 -22.61
N GLY A 112 -20.81 -30.85 -22.32
CA GLY A 112 -20.20 -32.15 -22.01
C GLY A 112 -19.26 -32.27 -20.81
N ILE A 113 -19.79 -32.76 -19.67
CA ILE A 113 -19.00 -33.45 -18.66
C ILE A 113 -19.50 -34.90 -18.58
N LEU A 114 -18.74 -35.81 -19.19
CA LEU A 114 -18.69 -37.20 -18.76
C LEU A 114 -17.56 -37.33 -17.72
N PRO A 115 -17.69 -38.22 -16.71
CA PRO A 115 -16.61 -38.48 -15.78
C PRO A 115 -15.37 -39.01 -16.54
N GLY A 116 -14.24 -38.29 -16.48
CA GLY A 116 -12.95 -38.77 -16.97
C GLY A 116 -12.41 -38.20 -18.29
N SER A 117 -12.84 -37.03 -18.78
CA SER A 117 -12.22 -36.41 -19.96
C SER A 117 -11.01 -35.54 -19.61
N THR A 118 -9.86 -35.87 -20.18
CA THR A 118 -8.59 -35.11 -20.12
C THR A 118 -8.68 -33.82 -20.95
N VAL A 119 -8.33 -32.68 -20.34
CA VAL A 119 -8.19 -31.39 -21.02
C VAL A 119 -6.72 -31.16 -21.40
N ASP A 120 -6.48 -30.74 -22.65
CA ASP A 120 -5.15 -30.43 -23.18
C ASP A 120 -4.62 -29.11 -22.60
N LEU A 121 -3.57 -29.21 -21.77
CA LEU A 121 -2.97 -28.12 -21.00
C LEU A 121 -1.95 -27.27 -21.77
N THR A 122 -1.78 -27.46 -23.09
CA THR A 122 -0.68 -26.81 -23.84
C THR A 122 -0.91 -25.34 -24.24
N LYS A 123 -1.97 -24.68 -23.75
CA LYS A 123 -2.30 -23.28 -24.13
C LYS A 123 -2.58 -22.34 -22.96
N ARG A 124 -1.71 -22.26 -21.94
CA ARG A 124 -1.61 -21.07 -21.10
C ARG A 124 -0.15 -20.80 -20.74
N GLY A 125 0.31 -19.59 -21.07
CA GLY A 125 1.63 -19.11 -20.68
C GLY A 125 1.70 -18.84 -19.18
N ALA A 126 2.76 -19.36 -18.55
CA ALA A 126 3.30 -19.05 -17.23
C ALA A 126 2.27 -18.68 -16.12
N VAL A 127 1.79 -19.69 -15.39
CA VAL A 127 1.01 -19.52 -14.15
C VAL A 127 1.95 -19.59 -12.94
N GLN A 128 1.80 -18.65 -12.02
CA GLN A 128 2.33 -18.69 -10.65
C GLN A 128 1.18 -19.15 -9.72
N PRO A 129 1.43 -19.94 -8.67
CA PRO A 129 0.37 -20.60 -7.88
C PRO A 129 -0.46 -19.63 -7.01
N ALA A 130 -1.79 -19.87 -6.87
CA ALA A 130 -2.80 -18.93 -6.31
C ALA A 130 -4.01 -19.53 -5.41
N GLU A 131 -4.45 -19.04 -4.20
CA GLU A 131 -5.55 -19.56 -3.26
C GLU A 131 -7.02 -19.39 -3.70
N ILE A 132 -7.98 -20.29 -3.43
CA ILE A 132 -9.36 -20.10 -3.96
C ILE A 132 -10.21 -19.08 -3.17
N VAL A 133 -10.67 -18.05 -3.87
CA VAL A 133 -11.70 -17.09 -3.39
C VAL A 133 -12.93 -17.04 -4.30
N VAL A 134 -14.05 -16.52 -3.80
CA VAL A 134 -15.21 -16.23 -4.67
C VAL A 134 -14.89 -15.11 -5.68
N PRO A 135 -15.09 -15.32 -6.99
CA PRO A 135 -14.75 -14.34 -8.04
C PRO A 135 -15.59 -13.05 -8.00
N SER A 136 -16.87 -13.15 -7.61
CA SER A 136 -17.85 -12.07 -7.79
C SER A 136 -17.88 -11.05 -6.65
N GLN A 137 -17.89 -9.75 -6.97
CA GLN A 137 -18.05 -8.68 -5.98
C GLN A 137 -19.42 -8.72 -5.27
N GLY A 138 -20.45 -9.30 -5.89
CA GLY A 138 -21.79 -9.44 -5.30
C GLY A 138 -21.86 -10.40 -4.10
N LYS A 139 -20.91 -11.35 -4.02
CA LYS A 139 -20.74 -12.31 -2.91
C LYS A 139 -19.75 -11.85 -1.84
N ARG A 140 -19.10 -10.69 -2.01
CA ARG A 140 -18.25 -10.10 -0.97
C ARG A 140 -19.08 -9.24 -0.03
N TRP A 141 -18.65 -9.13 1.22
CA TRP A 141 -19.29 -8.25 2.19
C TRP A 141 -18.99 -6.77 1.88
N PRO A 142 -20.00 -5.92 1.63
CA PRO A 142 -19.77 -4.53 1.28
C PRO A 142 -18.93 -3.80 2.34
N GLY A 143 -17.86 -3.13 1.89
CA GLY A 143 -16.94 -2.41 2.79
C GLY A 143 -16.20 -3.30 3.80
N GLY A 144 -16.14 -4.63 3.59
CA GLY A 144 -15.49 -5.56 4.51
C GLY A 144 -16.18 -5.67 5.87
N VAL A 145 -17.47 -5.34 5.95
CA VAL A 145 -18.27 -5.39 7.18
C VAL A 145 -19.19 -6.60 7.14
N VAL A 146 -19.06 -7.47 8.15
CA VAL A 146 -19.89 -8.67 8.35
C VAL A 146 -20.79 -8.44 9.58
N PRO A 147 -22.05 -8.02 9.41
CA PRO A 147 -22.99 -7.94 10.52
C PRO A 147 -23.30 -9.35 11.05
N PHE A 148 -23.40 -9.52 12.36
CA PHE A 148 -23.74 -10.81 12.96
C PHE A 148 -24.83 -10.74 14.04
N LEU A 149 -25.49 -11.88 14.24
CA LEU A 149 -26.36 -12.18 15.37
C LEU A 149 -25.85 -13.45 16.08
N LEU A 150 -26.09 -13.51 17.38
CA LEU A 150 -25.83 -14.70 18.20
C LEU A 150 -27.18 -15.29 18.62
N ASP A 151 -27.53 -16.47 18.10
CA ASP A 151 -28.77 -17.16 18.44
C ASP A 151 -28.76 -17.64 19.91
N ASP A 152 -29.93 -17.67 20.55
CA ASP A 152 -30.08 -18.10 21.94
C ASP A 152 -29.73 -19.58 22.16
N SER A 153 -29.74 -20.39 21.09
CA SER A 153 -29.29 -21.80 21.11
C SER A 153 -27.81 -21.97 21.42
N LEU A 154 -26.97 -20.95 21.21
CA LEU A 154 -25.53 -21.07 21.40
C LEU A 154 -25.13 -21.36 22.85
N THR A 155 -24.35 -22.43 23.03
CA THR A 155 -23.75 -22.76 24.32
C THR A 155 -22.76 -21.66 24.78
N PRO A 156 -22.49 -21.53 26.09
CA PRO A 156 -21.48 -20.58 26.58
C PRO A 156 -20.09 -20.79 25.97
N ALA A 157 -19.70 -22.05 25.73
CA ALA A 157 -18.43 -22.38 25.09
C ALA A 157 -18.38 -21.89 23.64
N ALA A 158 -19.46 -22.10 22.87
CA ALA A 158 -19.56 -21.59 21.50
C ALA A 158 -19.49 -20.06 21.45
N ARG A 159 -20.16 -19.37 22.38
CA ARG A 159 -20.08 -17.89 22.48
C ARG A 159 -18.66 -17.39 22.73
N THR A 160 -17.92 -18.07 23.61
CA THR A 160 -16.50 -17.74 23.85
C THR A 160 -15.65 -17.97 22.61
N ALA A 161 -15.83 -19.09 21.92
CA ALA A 161 -15.12 -19.39 20.67
C ALA A 161 -15.41 -18.36 19.57
N ILE A 162 -16.69 -17.96 19.43
CA ILE A 162 -17.10 -16.90 18.49
C ILE A 162 -16.44 -15.57 18.82
N GLN A 163 -16.42 -15.16 20.09
CA GLN A 163 -15.76 -13.92 20.48
C GLN A 163 -14.26 -13.96 20.16
N GLN A 164 -13.58 -15.04 20.52
CA GLN A 164 -12.15 -15.20 20.23
C GLN A 164 -11.85 -15.26 18.72
N ALA A 165 -12.73 -15.87 17.93
CA ALA A 165 -12.60 -15.86 16.48
C ALA A 165 -12.81 -14.44 15.90
N ILE A 166 -13.79 -13.69 16.40
CA ILE A 166 -14.00 -12.27 16.02
C ILE A 166 -12.76 -11.46 16.35
N ASP A 167 -12.21 -11.61 17.56
CA ASP A 167 -10.99 -10.91 18.00
C ASP A 167 -9.81 -11.30 17.08
N HIS A 168 -9.64 -12.58 16.76
CA HIS A 168 -8.60 -13.04 15.82
C HIS A 168 -8.75 -12.41 14.43
N TRP A 169 -9.96 -12.39 13.87
CA TRP A 169 -10.22 -11.74 12.57
C TRP A 169 -9.98 -10.22 12.64
N HIS A 170 -10.28 -9.57 13.77
CA HIS A 170 -10.01 -8.16 13.98
C HIS A 170 -8.51 -7.86 14.15
N ASP A 171 -7.76 -8.74 14.80
CA ASP A 171 -6.34 -8.53 15.01
C ASP A 171 -5.54 -8.78 13.73
N ARG A 172 -5.96 -9.78 12.94
CA ARG A 172 -5.19 -10.29 11.80
C ARG A 172 -5.64 -9.79 10.43
N THR A 173 -6.80 -9.13 10.35
CA THR A 173 -7.34 -8.57 9.11
C THR A 173 -7.90 -7.17 9.33
N ARG A 174 -8.34 -6.51 8.26
CA ARG A 174 -9.05 -5.21 8.34
C ARG A 174 -10.55 -5.34 8.15
N LEU A 175 -11.08 -6.55 8.19
CA LEU A 175 -12.52 -6.78 8.23
C LEU A 175 -13.10 -6.34 9.59
N ALA A 176 -14.41 -6.14 9.59
CA ALA A 176 -15.17 -5.81 10.77
C ALA A 176 -16.37 -6.75 10.91
N LEU A 177 -16.27 -7.71 11.82
CA LEU A 177 -17.44 -8.40 12.36
C LEU A 177 -18.08 -7.51 13.43
N ARG A 178 -19.33 -7.09 13.25
CA ARG A 178 -20.06 -6.26 14.22
C ARG A 178 -21.47 -6.78 14.47
N PRO A 179 -22.09 -6.49 15.64
CA PRO A 179 -23.49 -6.78 15.84
C PRO A 179 -24.37 -6.16 14.73
N ARG A 180 -25.37 -6.93 14.30
CA ARG A 180 -26.36 -6.51 13.31
C ARG A 180 -27.21 -5.34 13.81
N THR A 181 -27.56 -4.43 12.91
CA THR A 181 -28.58 -3.40 13.09
C THR A 181 -29.76 -3.61 12.12
N ASP A 182 -30.87 -2.92 12.35
CA ASP A 182 -32.07 -3.03 11.51
C ASP A 182 -31.87 -2.54 10.06
N THR A 183 -30.81 -1.78 9.81
CA THR A 183 -30.45 -1.30 8.46
C THR A 183 -29.66 -2.32 7.65
N ASP A 184 -29.22 -3.42 8.25
CA ASP A 184 -28.41 -4.43 7.57
C ASP A 184 -29.29 -5.33 6.70
N ALA A 185 -29.09 -5.25 5.38
CA ALA A 185 -29.79 -6.08 4.40
C ALA A 185 -29.27 -7.53 4.32
N ALA A 186 -28.11 -7.82 4.92
CA ALA A 186 -27.54 -9.16 5.03
C ALA A 186 -26.69 -9.29 6.30
N TRP A 187 -26.66 -10.48 6.90
CA TRP A 187 -25.91 -10.76 8.13
C TRP A 187 -25.64 -12.25 8.30
N VAL A 188 -24.69 -12.59 9.17
CA VAL A 188 -24.45 -13.94 9.66
C VAL A 188 -25.26 -14.19 10.93
N ASN A 189 -25.88 -15.36 11.06
CA ASN A 189 -26.51 -15.83 12.28
C ASN A 189 -25.71 -17.01 12.84
N PHE A 190 -24.94 -16.75 13.90
CA PHE A 190 -24.25 -17.82 14.62
C PHE A 190 -25.28 -18.63 15.40
N ARG A 191 -25.30 -19.94 15.19
CA ARG A 191 -26.28 -20.86 15.79
C ARG A 191 -25.63 -22.17 16.22
N ASP A 192 -26.21 -22.82 17.23
CA ASP A 192 -25.77 -24.16 17.63
C ASP A 192 -26.22 -25.21 16.61
N ALA A 193 -25.40 -26.23 16.41
CA ALA A 193 -25.65 -27.34 15.50
C ALA A 193 -24.81 -28.57 15.86
N ALA A 194 -25.02 -29.70 15.17
CA ALA A 194 -24.24 -30.92 15.42
C ALA A 194 -22.74 -30.79 15.07
N GLY A 195 -22.32 -29.75 14.35
CA GLY A 195 -20.93 -29.49 13.95
C GLY A 195 -20.79 -28.13 13.27
N CYS A 196 -19.67 -27.94 12.58
CA CYS A 196 -19.23 -26.66 12.03
C CYS A 196 -19.61 -26.57 10.56
N ALA A 197 -20.24 -25.46 10.14
CA ALA A 197 -20.55 -25.23 8.73
C ALA A 197 -20.94 -23.77 8.45
N SER A 198 -20.69 -23.33 7.22
CA SER A 198 -20.93 -21.96 6.75
C SER A 198 -21.18 -21.91 5.24
N SER A 199 -21.92 -20.91 4.76
CA SER A 199 -22.00 -20.65 3.31
C SER A 199 -20.81 -19.81 2.85
N ILE A 200 -20.34 -20.04 1.61
CA ILE A 200 -19.22 -19.26 1.05
C ILE A 200 -19.65 -17.86 0.64
N GLY A 201 -19.10 -16.85 1.29
CA GLY A 201 -19.37 -15.44 1.04
C GLY A 201 -20.78 -15.01 1.45
N ARG A 202 -21.13 -13.78 1.07
CA ARG A 202 -22.42 -13.15 1.36
C ARG A 202 -23.53 -13.71 0.49
N GLN A 203 -24.58 -14.26 1.11
CA GLN A 203 -25.75 -14.82 0.40
C GLN A 203 -26.88 -13.80 0.17
N GLY A 204 -26.95 -12.75 0.98
CA GLY A 204 -28.10 -11.82 1.04
C GLY A 204 -29.13 -12.26 2.08
N GLY A 205 -29.69 -11.32 2.86
CA GLY A 205 -30.47 -11.65 4.05
C GLY A 205 -29.63 -12.32 5.15
N GLY A 206 -30.30 -13.00 6.09
CA GLY A 206 -29.61 -13.78 7.12
C GLY A 206 -29.09 -15.11 6.57
N GLN A 207 -27.80 -15.40 6.77
CA GLN A 207 -27.16 -16.69 6.47
C GLN A 207 -26.58 -17.30 7.75
N ASP A 208 -26.42 -18.61 7.79
CA ASP A 208 -26.03 -19.29 9.01
C ASP A 208 -24.54 -19.58 9.08
N VAL A 209 -24.00 -19.44 10.28
CA VAL A 209 -22.73 -20.05 10.66
C VAL A 209 -23.01 -20.96 11.84
N LYS A 210 -22.87 -22.26 11.60
CA LYS A 210 -23.15 -23.32 12.56
C LYS A 210 -21.91 -23.57 13.40
N ILE A 211 -22.03 -23.45 14.72
CA ILE A 211 -20.93 -23.65 15.68
C ILE A 211 -21.39 -24.67 16.73
N GLY A 212 -21.12 -25.94 16.49
CA GLY A 212 -21.37 -27.01 17.43
C GLY A 212 -20.34 -27.09 18.58
N ALA A 213 -20.64 -27.94 19.57
CA ALA A 213 -19.83 -28.10 20.79
C ALA A 213 -18.36 -28.51 20.55
N GLY A 214 -18.04 -29.10 19.40
CA GLY A 214 -16.70 -29.57 19.02
C GLY A 214 -15.86 -28.57 18.21
N CYS A 215 -16.43 -27.47 17.71
CA CYS A 215 -15.74 -26.59 16.76
C CYS A 215 -14.56 -25.82 17.36
N GLY A 216 -14.68 -25.43 18.63
CA GLY A 216 -13.68 -24.59 19.30
C GLY A 216 -13.40 -23.28 18.55
N THR A 217 -12.33 -22.60 18.95
CA THR A 217 -11.94 -21.30 18.37
C THR A 217 -11.42 -21.45 16.95
N GLY A 218 -10.56 -22.44 16.69
CA GLY A 218 -9.98 -22.73 15.37
C GLY A 218 -11.02 -23.01 14.30
N GLY A 219 -11.95 -23.94 14.56
CA GLY A 219 -13.06 -24.22 13.66
C GLY A 219 -13.94 -22.98 13.46
N THR A 220 -14.17 -22.18 14.50
CA THR A 220 -14.96 -20.94 14.33
C THR A 220 -14.24 -19.90 13.45
N ILE A 221 -12.91 -19.78 13.53
CA ILE A 221 -12.12 -18.91 12.63
C ILE A 221 -12.27 -19.37 11.18
N HIS A 222 -12.20 -20.69 10.94
CA HIS A 222 -12.39 -21.33 9.65
C HIS A 222 -13.77 -21.05 9.05
N GLU A 223 -14.85 -21.25 9.83
CA GLU A 223 -16.22 -21.00 9.36
C GLU A 223 -16.49 -19.52 9.03
N VAL A 224 -15.86 -18.61 9.76
CA VAL A 224 -15.87 -17.19 9.42
C VAL A 224 -15.11 -16.95 8.11
N GLY A 225 -14.03 -17.69 7.83
CA GLY A 225 -13.32 -17.69 6.56
C GLY A 225 -14.23 -18.02 5.38
N HIS A 226 -15.01 -19.09 5.49
CA HIS A 226 -16.06 -19.41 4.52
C HIS A 226 -17.06 -18.27 4.37
N ALA A 227 -17.61 -17.75 5.47
CA ALA A 227 -18.57 -16.64 5.42
C ALA A 227 -17.99 -15.38 4.74
N VAL A 228 -16.69 -15.14 4.90
CA VAL A 228 -15.94 -14.04 4.26
C VAL A 228 -15.71 -14.29 2.77
N GLY A 229 -15.66 -15.56 2.34
CA GLY A 229 -15.61 -15.99 0.94
C GLY A 229 -14.38 -16.81 0.55
N LEU A 230 -13.70 -17.42 1.53
CA LEU A 230 -12.61 -18.38 1.29
C LEU A 230 -13.19 -19.78 1.08
N TRP A 231 -12.74 -20.47 0.04
CA TRP A 231 -13.00 -21.90 -0.14
C TRP A 231 -11.91 -22.72 0.55
N HIS A 232 -12.03 -24.04 0.52
CA HIS A 232 -10.95 -24.90 0.96
C HIS A 232 -9.73 -24.85 0.06
N GLU A 233 -8.55 -24.87 0.68
CA GLU A 233 -7.28 -24.77 -0.02
C GLU A 233 -6.99 -26.02 -0.87
N GLN A 234 -7.37 -27.21 -0.41
CA GLN A 234 -7.18 -28.43 -1.20
C GLN A 234 -8.06 -28.49 -2.46
N SER A 235 -9.03 -27.59 -2.61
CA SER A 235 -9.93 -27.60 -3.78
C SER A 235 -9.41 -26.74 -4.93
N ARG A 236 -8.22 -26.11 -4.79
CA ARG A 236 -7.61 -25.20 -5.80
C ARG A 236 -7.51 -25.81 -7.18
N GLU A 237 -7.60 -24.98 -8.22
CA GLU A 237 -7.41 -25.47 -9.60
C GLU A 237 -6.00 -26.04 -9.79
N ASP A 238 -5.02 -25.47 -9.08
CA ASP A 238 -3.61 -25.86 -9.12
C ASP A 238 -3.19 -26.91 -8.08
N ARG A 239 -4.10 -27.40 -7.22
CA ARG A 239 -3.75 -28.25 -6.05
C ARG A 239 -2.97 -29.52 -6.39
N ASP A 240 -3.19 -30.12 -7.54
CA ASP A 240 -2.50 -31.35 -7.98
C ASP A 240 -0.99 -31.12 -8.28
N LEU A 241 -0.51 -29.87 -8.30
CA LEU A 241 0.93 -29.56 -8.32
C LEU A 241 1.58 -29.66 -6.93
N PHE A 242 0.77 -29.65 -5.87
CA PHE A 242 1.20 -29.50 -4.48
C PHE A 242 0.84 -30.69 -3.61
N ILE A 243 -0.29 -31.34 -3.89
CA ILE A 243 -0.78 -32.49 -3.13
C ILE A 243 -1.27 -33.61 -4.06
N SER A 244 -1.21 -34.83 -3.56
CA SER A 244 -1.87 -36.01 -4.10
C SER A 244 -3.08 -36.38 -3.24
N VAL A 245 -4.23 -36.52 -3.87
CA VAL A 245 -5.43 -37.09 -3.25
C VAL A 245 -5.45 -38.61 -3.45
N ILE A 246 -5.43 -39.36 -2.35
CA ILE A 246 -5.50 -40.83 -2.35
C ILE A 246 -6.97 -41.26 -2.34
N TRP A 247 -7.63 -41.15 -3.50
CA TRP A 247 -9.06 -41.40 -3.68
C TRP A 247 -9.57 -42.72 -3.07
N GLN A 248 -8.79 -43.79 -3.21
CA GLN A 248 -9.10 -45.13 -2.66
C GLN A 248 -9.15 -45.21 -1.13
N ASN A 249 -8.62 -44.21 -0.43
CA ASN A 249 -8.63 -44.14 1.03
C ASN A 249 -9.78 -43.28 1.56
N ILE A 250 -10.54 -42.60 0.70
CA ILE A 250 -11.66 -41.73 1.07
C ILE A 250 -12.92 -42.58 1.25
N GLU A 251 -13.75 -42.22 2.23
CA GLU A 251 -15.09 -42.79 2.37
C GLU A 251 -15.91 -42.54 1.09
N SER A 252 -16.60 -43.57 0.59
CA SER A 252 -17.17 -43.53 -0.77
C SER A 252 -18.17 -42.40 -0.99
N ASP A 253 -18.89 -42.02 0.06
CA ASP A 253 -19.87 -40.94 0.09
C ASP A 253 -19.24 -39.55 0.30
N GLN A 254 -17.93 -39.45 0.55
CA GLN A 254 -17.20 -38.21 0.85
C GLN A 254 -16.25 -37.77 -0.28
N THR A 255 -16.18 -38.53 -1.38
CA THR A 255 -15.29 -38.24 -2.52
C THR A 255 -15.51 -36.85 -3.13
N HIS A 256 -16.76 -36.37 -3.15
CA HIS A 256 -17.11 -35.05 -3.65
C HIS A 256 -16.47 -33.88 -2.87
N ASN A 257 -16.05 -34.09 -1.61
CA ASN A 257 -15.35 -33.07 -0.80
C ASN A 257 -13.92 -32.77 -1.27
N PHE A 258 -13.42 -33.54 -2.24
CA PHE A 258 -12.08 -33.40 -2.80
C PHE A 258 -12.15 -32.99 -4.26
N GLU A 259 -13.31 -32.63 -4.81
CA GLU A 259 -13.40 -32.09 -6.17
C GLU A 259 -12.76 -30.69 -6.23
N GLN A 260 -12.24 -30.29 -7.40
CA GLN A 260 -11.61 -28.97 -7.57
C GLN A 260 -12.64 -27.93 -8.04
N HIS A 261 -12.50 -26.68 -7.59
CA HIS A 261 -13.36 -25.56 -7.98
C HIS A 261 -12.88 -24.83 -9.25
N ILE A 262 -12.81 -25.55 -10.38
CA ILE A 262 -12.21 -25.10 -11.67
C ILE A 262 -13.02 -24.02 -12.43
N SER A 263 -14.02 -23.38 -11.81
CA SER A 263 -14.87 -22.43 -12.54
C SER A 263 -15.65 -21.43 -11.68
N ASP A 264 -15.71 -21.72 -10.39
CA ASP A 264 -16.46 -21.01 -9.38
C ASP A 264 -15.55 -20.48 -8.25
N GLY A 265 -14.27 -20.74 -8.37
CA GLY A 265 -13.18 -20.26 -7.53
C GLY A 265 -12.12 -19.53 -8.35
N ASP A 266 -11.53 -18.48 -7.77
CA ASP A 266 -10.36 -17.80 -8.31
C ASP A 266 -9.18 -18.03 -7.39
N ASP A 267 -8.11 -18.62 -7.93
CA ASP A 267 -6.82 -18.82 -7.28
C ASP A 267 -6.11 -17.43 -7.03
N VAL A 268 -5.72 -17.09 -5.79
CA VAL A 268 -5.05 -15.86 -5.26
C VAL A 268 -3.84 -16.16 -4.33
N GLY A 269 -2.59 -16.01 -4.79
CA GLY A 269 -1.37 -16.21 -3.94
C GLY A 269 -0.92 -17.69 -3.68
N PRO A 270 0.37 -17.95 -3.41
CA PRO A 270 0.96 -19.30 -3.45
C PRO A 270 0.21 -20.37 -2.64
N TYR A 271 0.30 -21.64 -3.03
CA TYR A 271 -0.32 -22.76 -2.31
C TYR A 271 0.12 -22.80 -0.85
N ASP A 272 -0.85 -22.73 0.07
CA ASP A 272 -0.60 -22.62 1.50
C ASP A 272 -0.99 -23.90 2.24
N TYR A 273 -0.02 -24.81 2.38
CA TYR A 273 -0.18 -26.01 3.20
C TYR A 273 -0.55 -25.72 4.67
N GLY A 274 -0.28 -24.50 5.16
CA GLY A 274 -0.60 -24.06 6.51
C GLY A 274 -1.90 -23.26 6.59
N SER A 275 -2.65 -23.10 5.50
CA SER A 275 -3.95 -22.43 5.50
C SER A 275 -4.88 -23.09 6.52
N ILE A 276 -5.63 -22.27 7.27
CA ILE A 276 -6.68 -22.78 8.14
C ILE A 276 -7.81 -23.45 7.33
N MET A 277 -7.90 -23.14 6.03
CA MET A 277 -8.83 -23.70 5.06
C MET A 277 -8.32 -24.99 4.41
N HIS A 278 -7.15 -25.51 4.81
CA HIS A 278 -6.64 -26.77 4.27
C HIS A 278 -7.14 -27.95 5.12
N TYR A 279 -7.59 -29.03 4.46
CA TYR A 279 -7.88 -30.30 5.12
C TYR A 279 -6.67 -30.96 5.77
N GLY A 280 -6.92 -31.72 6.83
CA GLY A 280 -5.90 -32.58 7.43
C GLY A 280 -5.55 -33.78 6.54
N PRO A 281 -4.35 -34.40 6.69
CA PRO A 281 -3.93 -35.53 5.86
C PRO A 281 -4.86 -36.75 5.88
N ARG A 282 -5.75 -36.86 6.89
CA ARG A 282 -6.66 -38.00 7.10
C ARG A 282 -8.14 -37.62 7.00
N ALA A 283 -8.44 -36.40 6.51
CA ALA A 283 -9.78 -35.90 6.27
C ALA A 283 -10.61 -36.95 5.50
N PHE A 284 -11.81 -37.27 6.00
CA PHE A 284 -12.73 -38.27 5.42
C PHE A 284 -12.12 -39.65 5.06
N GLY A 285 -11.00 -40.01 5.69
CA GLY A 285 -10.37 -41.30 5.45
C GLY A 285 -11.18 -42.46 6.01
N ILE A 286 -11.21 -43.58 5.29
CA ILE A 286 -11.79 -44.84 5.76
C ILE A 286 -11.15 -45.20 7.10
N VAL A 287 -11.99 -45.42 8.12
CA VAL A 287 -11.54 -45.84 9.45
C VAL A 287 -10.90 -47.23 9.37
N ASN A 288 -9.66 -47.35 9.82
CA ASN A 288 -8.99 -48.64 9.93
C ASN A 288 -9.58 -49.42 11.12
N PRO A 289 -10.24 -50.58 10.92
CA PRO A 289 -10.89 -51.31 12.00
C PRO A 289 -9.91 -51.83 13.08
N ALA A 290 -8.63 -51.99 12.74
CA ALA A 290 -7.61 -52.51 13.65
C ALA A 290 -7.02 -51.43 14.57
N THR A 291 -6.90 -50.18 14.08
CA THR A 291 -6.26 -49.09 14.82
C THR A 291 -7.26 -48.03 15.30
N GLY A 292 -8.46 -47.98 14.71
CA GLY A 292 -9.45 -46.93 14.91
C GLY A 292 -9.10 -45.60 14.23
N LEU A 293 -7.94 -45.49 13.57
CA LEU A 293 -7.49 -44.27 12.92
C LEU A 293 -8.00 -44.19 11.48
N ARG A 294 -8.33 -42.99 11.00
CA ARG A 294 -8.63 -42.75 9.58
C ARG A 294 -7.37 -42.93 8.72
N LYS A 295 -7.54 -43.51 7.52
CA LYS A 295 -6.45 -43.59 6.54
C LYS A 295 -6.08 -42.21 6.01
N THR A 296 -4.82 -42.04 5.60
CA THR A 296 -4.37 -40.82 4.92
C THR A 296 -5.04 -40.69 3.55
N THR A 297 -5.65 -39.53 3.30
CA THR A 297 -6.36 -39.17 2.07
C THR A 297 -5.62 -38.09 1.28
N ILE A 298 -4.80 -37.26 1.93
CA ILE A 298 -4.00 -36.21 1.28
C ILE A 298 -2.52 -36.40 1.63
N VAL A 299 -1.65 -36.32 0.63
CA VAL A 299 -0.19 -36.35 0.79
C VAL A 299 0.41 -35.15 0.07
N ALA A 300 1.30 -34.42 0.73
CA ALA A 300 2.04 -33.35 0.07
C ALA A 300 3.07 -33.96 -0.91
N GLU A 301 3.17 -33.38 -2.10
CA GLU A 301 4.17 -33.75 -3.12
C GLU A 301 5.58 -33.28 -2.75
N GLN A 302 5.68 -32.35 -1.81
CA GLN A 302 6.92 -31.77 -1.32
C GLN A 302 6.99 -31.81 0.20
N ASN A 303 8.20 -31.75 0.74
CA ASN A 303 8.38 -31.59 2.18
C ASN A 303 7.80 -30.25 2.64
N LEU A 304 6.98 -30.30 3.68
CA LEU A 304 6.39 -29.08 4.26
C LEU A 304 7.49 -28.18 4.85
N PRO A 305 7.33 -26.85 4.77
CA PRO A 305 8.22 -25.93 5.47
C PRO A 305 8.26 -26.19 6.98
N PRO A 306 9.39 -25.90 7.68
CA PRO A 306 9.48 -26.07 9.12
C PRO A 306 8.36 -25.32 9.86
N GLY A 307 7.66 -26.03 10.75
CA GLY A 307 6.55 -25.47 11.53
C GLY A 307 5.20 -25.39 10.81
N VAL A 308 5.12 -25.84 9.56
CA VAL A 308 3.86 -25.89 8.80
C VAL A 308 3.25 -27.29 8.86
N SER A 309 1.94 -27.38 9.07
CA SER A 309 1.18 -28.63 9.06
C SER A 309 -0.16 -28.45 8.35
N MET A 310 -0.48 -29.35 7.42
CA MET A 310 -1.80 -29.42 6.79
C MET A 310 -2.87 -29.76 7.83
N GLY A 311 -4.00 -29.04 7.78
CA GLY A 311 -5.10 -29.21 8.73
C GLY A 311 -4.89 -28.49 10.06
N GLN A 312 -3.98 -27.51 10.16
CA GLN A 312 -3.85 -26.70 11.37
C GLN A 312 -5.13 -25.89 11.63
N ARG A 313 -5.41 -25.63 12.90
CA ARG A 313 -6.59 -24.91 13.40
C ARG A 313 -6.22 -23.91 14.50
N ASP A 314 -4.98 -23.45 14.48
CA ASP A 314 -4.44 -22.48 15.43
C ASP A 314 -4.84 -21.04 15.06
N GLY A 315 -5.00 -20.77 13.76
CA GLY A 315 -5.48 -19.47 13.25
C GLY A 315 -5.15 -19.23 11.78
N LEU A 316 -5.58 -18.08 11.26
CA LEU A 316 -5.27 -17.64 9.89
C LEU A 316 -3.76 -17.63 9.62
N SER A 317 -3.36 -18.25 8.51
CA SER A 317 -1.99 -18.26 8.01
C SER A 317 -1.58 -16.92 7.38
N VAL A 318 -0.35 -16.82 6.86
CA VAL A 318 0.05 -15.65 6.07
C VAL A 318 -0.74 -15.59 4.76
N GLY A 319 -0.95 -16.74 4.13
CA GLY A 319 -1.73 -16.89 2.92
C GLY A 319 -3.17 -16.44 3.09
N ASP A 320 -3.90 -17.02 4.06
CA ASP A 320 -5.33 -16.74 4.31
C ASP A 320 -5.59 -15.23 4.41
N ARG A 321 -4.72 -14.53 5.16
CA ARG A 321 -4.86 -13.09 5.36
C ARG A 321 -4.53 -12.32 4.07
N GLY A 322 -3.54 -12.76 3.30
CA GLY A 322 -3.18 -12.21 1.99
C GLY A 322 -4.31 -12.31 0.96
N ALA A 323 -5.02 -13.44 0.90
CA ALA A 323 -6.20 -13.57 0.05
C ALA A 323 -7.34 -12.65 0.50
N VAL A 324 -7.62 -12.56 1.80
CA VAL A 324 -8.60 -11.61 2.35
C VAL A 324 -8.24 -10.17 2.01
N ALA A 325 -6.96 -9.79 2.12
CA ALA A 325 -6.50 -8.45 1.77
C ALA A 325 -6.64 -8.15 0.28
N THR A 326 -6.52 -9.16 -0.58
CA THR A 326 -6.76 -9.03 -2.02
C THR A 326 -8.26 -8.88 -2.31
N MET A 327 -9.10 -9.70 -1.68
CA MET A 327 -10.56 -9.64 -1.83
C MET A 327 -11.15 -8.30 -1.36
N TYR A 328 -10.62 -7.77 -0.25
CA TYR A 328 -11.13 -6.59 0.46
C TYR A 328 -10.13 -5.43 0.48
N ALA A 329 -9.35 -5.24 -0.59
CA ALA A 329 -8.30 -4.21 -0.67
C ALA A 329 -8.75 -2.78 -0.29
N GLY A 330 -10.05 -2.49 -0.42
CA GLY A 330 -10.63 -1.19 -0.07
C GLY A 330 -10.60 -0.83 1.42
N VAL A 331 -10.47 -1.82 2.32
CA VAL A 331 -10.44 -1.61 3.79
C VAL A 331 -9.03 -1.63 4.38
N TYR A 332 -8.00 -1.75 3.54
CA TYR A 332 -6.60 -1.73 3.95
C TYR A 332 -5.97 -0.34 3.76
N PRO A 333 -4.79 -0.08 4.34
CA PRO A 333 -4.05 1.18 4.16
C PRO A 333 -3.87 1.58 2.68
N ALA A 334 -4.25 2.81 2.37
CA ALA A 334 -4.20 3.45 1.06
C ALA A 334 -3.88 4.95 1.24
N THR A 335 -3.50 5.64 0.17
CA THR A 335 -3.24 7.10 0.22
C THR A 335 -4.45 7.92 0.66
N ARG A 336 -5.67 7.42 0.44
CA ARG A 336 -6.93 8.11 0.78
C ARG A 336 -7.33 8.02 2.26
N ASN A 337 -6.75 7.09 3.02
CA ASN A 337 -7.13 6.81 4.41
C ASN A 337 -5.94 6.71 5.36
N VAL A 338 -4.75 7.14 4.92
CA VAL A 338 -3.54 7.22 5.74
C VAL A 338 -2.85 8.55 5.53
N TRP A 339 -2.57 9.25 6.62
CA TRP A 339 -1.88 10.53 6.61
C TRP A 339 -0.62 10.47 7.48
N PRO A 340 0.57 10.77 6.94
CA PRO A 340 1.78 10.97 7.74
C PRO A 340 1.75 12.35 8.41
N GLY A 341 2.28 12.44 9.63
CA GLY A 341 2.35 13.71 10.35
C GLY A 341 2.87 13.57 11.78
N ARG A 342 3.19 14.68 12.43
CA ARG A 342 3.63 14.74 13.83
C ARG A 342 2.42 14.90 14.74
N PHE A 343 1.51 13.93 14.75
CA PHE A 343 0.24 14.04 15.47
C PHE A 343 0.42 14.11 17.00
N GLN A 344 1.53 13.59 17.53
CA GLN A 344 1.90 13.75 18.94
C GLN A 344 2.79 14.97 19.23
N GLY A 345 3.22 15.72 18.22
CA GLY A 345 4.15 16.86 18.36
C GLY A 345 5.61 16.49 18.59
N GLN A 346 5.96 15.22 18.38
CA GLN A 346 7.32 14.73 18.46
C GLN A 346 8.08 14.95 17.14
N ALA A 347 9.40 14.71 17.15
CA ALA A 347 10.21 14.82 15.94
C ALA A 347 9.88 13.72 14.91
N SER A 348 9.54 12.52 15.40
CA SER A 348 9.17 11.40 14.52
C SER A 348 7.82 11.62 13.86
N THR A 349 7.71 11.04 12.67
CA THR A 349 6.52 10.97 11.83
C THR A 349 5.65 9.83 12.34
N ASP A 350 4.40 10.13 12.67
CA ASP A 350 3.37 9.15 12.96
C ASP A 350 2.53 8.86 11.70
N LEU A 351 1.79 7.75 11.68
CA LEU A 351 0.78 7.46 10.66
C LEU A 351 -0.62 7.48 11.28
N LEU A 352 -1.48 8.37 10.83
CA LEU A 352 -2.90 8.33 11.19
C LEU A 352 -3.65 7.55 10.11
N TYR A 353 -4.30 6.45 10.49
CA TYR A 353 -5.03 5.55 9.60
C TYR A 353 -6.52 5.51 9.97
N TYR A 354 -7.40 5.74 9.00
CA TYR A 354 -8.83 5.49 9.17
C TYR A 354 -9.19 4.10 8.62
N SER A 355 -9.80 3.26 9.45
CA SER A 355 -10.31 1.94 9.06
C SER A 355 -11.77 2.04 8.62
N PRO A 356 -12.09 1.93 7.32
CA PRO A 356 -13.46 2.03 6.81
C PRO A 356 -14.42 1.00 7.39
N ALA A 357 -13.96 -0.25 7.50
CA ALA A 357 -14.79 -1.35 7.96
C ALA A 357 -15.18 -1.17 9.43
N ARG A 358 -14.23 -0.71 10.26
CA ARG A 358 -14.44 -0.49 11.69
C ARG A 358 -15.05 0.86 12.02
N ARG A 359 -14.85 1.85 11.15
CA ARG A 359 -15.15 3.28 11.37
C ARG A 359 -14.31 3.95 12.48
N HIS A 360 -13.13 3.39 12.73
CA HIS A 360 -12.21 3.83 13.77
C HIS A 360 -10.94 4.44 13.18
N TRP A 361 -10.35 5.36 13.94
CA TRP A 361 -9.04 5.93 13.66
C TRP A 361 -7.97 5.23 14.48
N PHE A 362 -6.83 4.95 13.85
CA PHE A 362 -5.67 4.33 14.47
C PHE A 362 -4.44 5.20 14.27
N LEU A 363 -3.68 5.43 15.33
CA LEU A 363 -2.40 6.12 15.28
C LEU A 363 -1.26 5.10 15.35
N GLY A 364 -0.55 4.94 14.23
CA GLY A 364 0.68 4.16 14.13
C GLY A 364 1.89 4.98 14.57
N ARG A 365 2.64 4.49 15.55
CA ARG A 365 3.85 5.14 16.07
C ARG A 365 5.03 4.18 16.05
N THR A 366 6.18 4.64 15.58
CA THR A 366 7.40 3.85 15.65
C THR A 366 8.11 4.09 16.98
N THR A 367 8.20 3.04 17.80
CA THR A 367 8.94 3.03 19.07
C THR A 367 10.02 1.95 19.00
N ALA A 368 11.28 2.31 19.19
CA ALA A 368 12.41 1.39 19.13
C ALA A 368 12.46 0.52 17.84
N GLY A 369 12.02 1.09 16.71
CA GLY A 369 11.99 0.41 15.41
C GLY A 369 10.76 -0.44 15.13
N THR A 370 9.82 -0.54 16.08
CA THR A 370 8.54 -1.25 15.91
C THR A 370 7.40 -0.23 15.77
N LEU A 371 6.51 -0.43 14.80
CA LEU A 371 5.34 0.40 14.51
C LEU A 371 4.10 -0.18 15.20
N ASP A 372 3.61 0.51 16.22
CA ASP A 372 2.44 0.09 17.00
C ASP A 372 1.25 0.97 16.65
N PHE A 373 0.11 0.37 16.34
CA PHE A 373 -1.14 1.07 16.09
C PHE A 373 -2.02 1.06 17.33
N ILE A 374 -2.39 2.25 17.81
CA ILE A 374 -3.35 2.43 18.88
C ILE A 374 -4.67 2.94 18.32
N ASP A 375 -5.79 2.39 18.77
CA ASP A 375 -7.11 2.96 18.49
C ASP A 375 -7.22 4.32 19.19
N VAL A 376 -7.48 5.37 18.41
CA VAL A 376 -7.63 6.74 18.90
C VAL A 376 -9.08 7.24 18.82
N GLY A 377 -10.03 6.42 18.37
CA GLY A 377 -11.45 6.72 18.52
C GLY A 377 -12.34 6.24 17.38
N ASP A 378 -13.58 5.89 17.75
CA ASP A 378 -14.71 5.69 16.83
C ASP A 378 -15.23 7.05 16.37
N THR A 379 -15.52 7.14 15.08
CA THR A 379 -16.06 8.35 14.44
C THR A 379 -17.21 7.97 13.49
N SER A 380 -17.94 6.91 13.82
CA SER A 380 -19.05 6.40 13.02
C SER A 380 -20.06 7.51 12.64
N GLY A 381 -20.19 7.75 11.33
CA GLY A 381 -21.10 8.77 10.77
C GLY A 381 -20.53 10.19 10.70
N PHE A 382 -19.32 10.43 11.20
CA PHE A 382 -18.75 11.77 11.32
C PHE A 382 -17.23 11.71 11.19
N GLY A 383 -16.61 12.33 10.17
CA GLY A 383 -15.17 12.18 9.94
C GLY A 383 -14.78 10.86 9.25
N ASP A 384 -15.74 10.19 8.60
CA ASP A 384 -15.47 9.09 7.66
C ASP A 384 -14.77 9.64 6.40
N SER A 385 -13.65 9.05 6.01
CA SER A 385 -12.89 9.43 4.81
C SER A 385 -13.35 8.78 3.51
N MET A 386 -14.27 7.83 3.58
CA MET A 386 -14.71 7.03 2.44
C MET A 386 -15.83 7.67 1.62
N ASP A 387 -16.41 8.77 2.08
CA ASP A 387 -17.39 9.54 1.29
C ASP A 387 -16.72 10.47 0.25
N GLY A 388 -15.39 10.39 0.12
CA GLY A 388 -14.62 11.12 -0.88
C GLY A 388 -14.37 12.58 -0.52
N ARG A 389 -14.74 13.03 0.69
CA ARG A 389 -14.41 14.38 1.15
C ARG A 389 -12.89 14.53 1.31
N PRO A 390 -12.32 15.71 1.00
CA PRO A 390 -10.91 15.97 1.25
C PRO A 390 -10.63 16.11 2.75
N PHE A 391 -9.44 15.64 3.15
CA PHE A 391 -8.85 15.87 4.46
C PHE A 391 -7.53 16.60 4.29
N TRP A 392 -7.31 17.61 5.11
CA TRP A 392 -6.09 18.42 5.13
C TRP A 392 -5.35 18.19 6.43
N THR A 393 -4.03 18.12 6.37
CA THR A 393 -3.18 17.96 7.56
C THR A 393 -2.21 19.13 7.70
N GLY A 394 -1.92 19.50 8.95
CA GLY A 394 -0.95 20.54 9.27
C GLY A 394 -1.11 21.04 10.70
N ASP A 395 -0.21 21.92 11.11
CA ASP A 395 -0.26 22.59 12.41
C ASP A 395 -1.17 23.84 12.35
N PHE A 396 -2.48 23.62 12.26
CA PHE A 396 -3.46 24.70 12.15
C PHE A 396 -3.55 25.52 13.44
N THR A 397 -3.27 24.89 14.59
CA THR A 397 -3.32 25.56 15.90
C THR A 397 -2.05 26.33 16.25
N GLY A 398 -0.93 26.06 15.59
CA GLY A 398 0.40 26.57 15.92
C GLY A 398 1.01 25.92 17.17
N GLY A 399 0.55 24.71 17.51
CA GLY A 399 0.95 23.96 18.70
C GLY A 399 2.16 23.04 18.46
N GLY A 400 2.72 23.02 17.25
CA GLY A 400 3.80 22.14 16.86
C GLY A 400 3.36 20.70 16.59
N ARG A 401 2.04 20.46 16.47
CA ARG A 401 1.44 19.14 16.23
C ARG A 401 0.77 19.15 14.87
N THR A 402 0.70 17.99 14.22
CA THR A 402 -0.17 17.82 13.05
C THR A 402 -1.60 17.58 13.53
N GLU A 403 -2.53 18.42 13.08
CA GLU A 403 -3.96 18.20 13.18
C GLU A 403 -4.54 17.82 11.81
N ILE A 404 -5.78 17.34 11.83
CA ILE A 404 -6.54 16.97 10.64
C ILE A 404 -7.78 17.85 10.53
N MET A 405 -8.03 18.43 9.35
CA MET A 405 -9.18 19.29 9.10
C MET A 405 -9.99 18.75 7.95
N PHE A 406 -11.32 18.81 8.07
CA PHE A 406 -12.23 18.55 6.96
C PHE A 406 -13.47 19.43 7.03
N HIS A 407 -14.13 19.59 5.89
CA HIS A 407 -15.47 20.15 5.79
C HIS A 407 -16.48 19.02 5.55
N TYR A 408 -17.58 19.01 6.30
CA TYR A 408 -18.64 18.00 6.11
C TYR A 408 -19.83 18.59 5.36
N PRO A 409 -20.13 18.11 4.14
CA PRO A 409 -21.28 18.63 3.38
C PRO A 409 -22.63 18.41 4.05
N GLY A 410 -22.76 17.40 4.92
CA GLY A 410 -24.01 17.06 5.59
C GLY A 410 -24.50 18.11 6.57
N ASP A 411 -23.58 18.80 7.27
CA ASP A 411 -23.89 19.85 8.24
C ASP A 411 -23.29 21.23 7.87
N GLN A 412 -22.50 21.29 6.78
CA GLN A 412 -21.82 22.48 6.26
C GLN A 412 -20.76 23.06 7.21
N ASN A 413 -20.28 22.25 8.15
CA ASN A 413 -19.32 22.64 9.17
C ASN A 413 -17.89 22.22 8.83
N TRP A 414 -16.94 22.98 9.37
CA TRP A 414 -15.51 22.69 9.41
C TRP A 414 -15.14 22.11 10.77
N TRP A 415 -14.43 20.99 10.72
CA TRP A 415 -14.06 20.22 11.90
C TRP A 415 -12.54 20.06 11.95
N LEU A 416 -11.99 20.29 13.14
CA LEU A 416 -10.57 20.12 13.42
C LEU A 416 -10.40 18.95 14.40
N GLY A 417 -9.65 17.94 13.98
CA GLY A 417 -9.30 16.77 14.76
C GLY A 417 -7.91 16.93 15.36
N THR A 418 -7.83 16.80 16.67
CA THR A 418 -6.56 16.87 17.41
C THR A 418 -6.41 15.63 18.28
N ILE A 419 -5.24 14.98 18.23
CA ILE A 419 -4.96 13.86 19.12
C ILE A 419 -4.39 14.39 20.44
N THR A 420 -5.16 14.22 21.51
CA THR A 420 -4.77 14.58 22.87
C THR A 420 -5.04 13.41 23.81
N ASN A 421 -4.09 13.09 24.68
CA ASN A 421 -4.19 11.98 25.63
C ASN A 421 -4.52 10.63 24.95
N GLY A 422 -3.99 10.39 23.75
CA GLY A 422 -4.21 9.14 23.01
C GLY A 422 -5.60 9.00 22.38
N GLN A 423 -6.38 10.09 22.28
CA GLN A 423 -7.70 10.10 21.66
C GLN A 423 -7.80 11.24 20.64
N LEU A 424 -8.45 10.97 19.52
CA LEU A 424 -8.78 11.93 18.48
C LEU A 424 -10.05 12.69 18.88
N ASN A 425 -9.89 13.98 19.14
CA ASN A 425 -10.98 14.85 19.57
C ASN A 425 -11.32 15.83 18.45
N TRP A 426 -12.61 15.96 18.15
CA TRP A 426 -13.11 16.84 17.10
C TRP A 426 -13.68 18.13 17.68
N SER A 427 -13.24 19.26 17.14
CA SER A 427 -13.76 20.58 17.48
C SER A 427 -14.42 21.20 16.26
N LEU A 428 -15.64 21.71 16.43
CA LEU A 428 -16.27 22.57 15.43
C LEU A 428 -15.49 23.89 15.39
N VAL A 429 -14.90 24.20 14.24
CA VAL A 429 -14.10 25.42 14.07
C VAL A 429 -14.76 26.43 13.15
N GLY A 430 -15.73 26.04 12.32
CA GLY A 430 -16.43 26.99 11.47
C GLY A 430 -17.61 26.39 10.72
N ASN A 431 -18.32 27.23 10.00
CA ASN A 431 -19.41 26.84 9.09
C ASN A 431 -19.32 27.73 7.85
N THR A 432 -19.46 27.14 6.67
CA THR A 432 -19.39 27.88 5.39
C THR A 432 -20.62 27.64 4.53
N ALA A 433 -21.81 27.60 5.13
CA ALA A 433 -23.07 27.48 4.41
C ALA A 433 -23.13 28.42 3.18
N GLY A 434 -23.17 27.83 1.98
CA GLY A 434 -23.24 28.58 0.71
C GLY A 434 -21.93 29.22 0.23
N PHE A 435 -20.79 28.92 0.87
CA PHE A 435 -19.47 29.45 0.52
C PHE A 435 -18.41 28.33 0.48
N GLY A 436 -17.52 28.39 -0.51
CA GLY A 436 -16.44 27.41 -0.68
C GLY A 436 -16.96 26.03 -1.09
N ASP A 437 -17.24 25.84 -2.39
CA ASP A 437 -17.43 24.49 -2.93
C ASP A 437 -16.12 23.69 -2.75
N VAL A 438 -16.00 23.04 -1.61
CA VAL A 438 -14.82 22.23 -1.24
C VAL A 438 -14.75 20.92 -1.99
N THR A 439 -15.82 20.53 -2.68
CA THR A 439 -15.92 19.22 -3.32
C THR A 439 -15.29 19.20 -4.72
N ARG A 440 -14.99 20.38 -5.28
CA ARG A 440 -14.52 20.52 -6.67
C ARG A 440 -13.32 21.43 -6.86
N ASN A 441 -12.83 22.09 -5.81
CA ASN A 441 -11.73 23.04 -5.92
C ASN A 441 -10.46 22.53 -5.21
N PRO A 442 -9.27 22.73 -5.80
CA PRO A 442 -8.02 22.41 -5.13
C PRO A 442 -7.80 23.34 -3.94
N PHE A 443 -7.31 22.75 -2.85
CA PHE A 443 -6.88 23.45 -1.64
C PHE A 443 -5.40 23.20 -1.42
N TRP A 444 -4.72 24.23 -0.94
CA TRP A 444 -3.34 24.15 -0.50
C TRP A 444 -3.24 24.43 0.99
N THR A 445 -2.30 23.74 1.65
CA THR A 445 -1.99 23.91 3.06
C THR A 445 -0.57 24.41 3.22
N GLY A 446 -0.37 25.40 4.10
CA GLY A 446 0.98 25.87 4.45
C GLY A 446 0.95 27.11 5.32
N ASP A 447 2.11 27.55 5.78
CA ASP A 447 2.27 28.81 6.52
C ASP A 447 2.36 30.01 5.56
N PHE A 448 1.27 30.29 4.84
CA PHE A 448 1.24 31.37 3.85
C PHE A 448 1.41 32.77 4.47
N LEU A 449 1.06 32.93 5.75
CA LEU A 449 1.18 34.21 6.45
C LEU A 449 2.53 34.41 7.15
N GLY A 450 3.30 33.33 7.37
CA GLY A 450 4.59 33.35 8.05
C GLY A 450 4.45 33.52 9.57
N ASN A 451 3.39 32.98 10.16
CA ASN A 451 3.08 33.10 11.59
C ASN A 451 3.29 31.78 12.37
N GLY A 452 3.85 30.76 11.73
CA GLY A 452 4.08 29.44 12.28
C GLY A 452 2.85 28.52 12.29
N ARG A 453 1.73 28.92 11.68
CA ARG A 453 0.50 28.12 11.58
C ARG A 453 0.26 27.65 10.16
N THR A 454 -0.36 26.49 10.02
CA THR A 454 -0.91 26.04 8.74
C THR A 454 -2.21 26.79 8.44
N HIS A 455 -2.34 27.25 7.22
CA HIS A 455 -3.53 27.90 6.69
C HIS A 455 -4.06 27.08 5.51
N LEU A 456 -5.37 27.15 5.30
CA LEU A 456 -5.99 26.71 4.05
C LEU A 456 -5.97 27.85 3.05
N LEU A 457 -5.66 27.56 1.80
CA LEU A 457 -5.73 28.52 0.71
C LEU A 457 -6.42 27.87 -0.48
N PHE A 458 -7.40 28.57 -1.05
CA PHE A 458 -8.06 28.12 -2.26
C PHE A 458 -8.51 29.31 -3.11
N HIS A 459 -8.71 29.05 -4.39
CA HIS A 459 -9.35 29.98 -5.31
C HIS A 459 -10.79 29.49 -5.57
N TYR A 460 -11.76 30.39 -5.46
CA TYR A 460 -13.16 30.07 -5.70
C TYR A 460 -13.59 30.57 -7.09
N PRO A 461 -13.89 29.68 -8.04
CA PRO A 461 -14.26 30.10 -9.40
C PRO A 461 -15.54 30.93 -9.48
N GLY A 462 -16.44 30.80 -8.50
CA GLY A 462 -17.73 31.51 -8.46
C GLY A 462 -17.59 33.02 -8.30
N ASP A 463 -16.57 33.49 -7.57
CA ASP A 463 -16.30 34.93 -7.35
C ASP A 463 -14.91 35.37 -7.85
N GLN A 464 -14.11 34.42 -8.37
CA GLN A 464 -12.75 34.63 -8.90
C GLN A 464 -11.74 35.11 -7.83
N ASN A 465 -12.06 34.89 -6.56
CA ASN A 465 -11.26 35.33 -5.43
C ASN A 465 -10.42 34.19 -4.84
N TRP A 466 -9.30 34.59 -4.23
CA TRP A 466 -8.48 33.75 -3.36
C TRP A 466 -8.85 33.99 -1.90
N TRP A 467 -9.03 32.90 -1.18
CA TRP A 467 -9.47 32.90 0.21
C TRP A 467 -8.48 32.13 1.08
N SER A 468 -8.05 32.76 2.17
CA SER A 468 -7.20 32.13 3.18
C SER A 468 -8.00 31.85 4.44
N GLY A 469 -7.95 30.61 4.92
CA GLY A 469 -8.57 30.15 6.15
C GLY A 469 -7.52 29.99 7.25
N SER A 470 -7.69 30.69 8.37
CA SER A 470 -6.80 30.62 9.53
C SER A 470 -7.57 30.24 10.79
N VAL A 471 -7.05 29.30 11.58
CA VAL A 471 -7.62 28.96 12.88
C VAL A 471 -7.02 29.87 13.97
N ALA A 472 -7.87 30.70 14.56
CA ALA A 472 -7.52 31.61 15.64
C ALA A 472 -8.63 31.60 16.71
N GLY A 473 -8.25 31.47 17.99
CA GLY A 473 -9.21 31.42 19.10
C GLY A 473 -10.20 30.24 19.01
N GLY A 474 -9.83 29.15 18.36
CA GLY A 474 -10.70 27.99 18.13
C GLY A 474 -11.68 28.14 16.97
N GLN A 475 -11.60 29.23 16.18
CA GLN A 475 -12.45 29.48 15.03
C GLN A 475 -11.64 29.59 13.73
N LEU A 476 -12.16 28.98 12.66
CA LEU A 476 -11.67 29.10 11.30
C LEU A 476 -12.24 30.38 10.68
N ASN A 477 -11.36 31.35 10.44
CA ASN A 477 -11.70 32.64 9.87
C ASN A 477 -11.22 32.72 8.42
N TRP A 478 -12.13 33.07 7.52
CA TRP A 478 -11.82 33.28 6.11
C TRP A 478 -11.50 34.74 5.83
N SER A 479 -10.42 34.98 5.11
CA SER A 479 -10.00 36.30 4.63
C SER A 479 -9.86 36.28 3.12
N LEU A 480 -10.44 37.27 2.45
CA LEU A 480 -10.15 37.55 1.05
C LEU A 480 -8.70 37.99 0.96
N VAL A 481 -7.87 37.24 0.23
CA VAL A 481 -6.45 37.56 0.05
C VAL A 481 -6.12 38.02 -1.36
N GLY A 482 -6.95 37.74 -2.36
CA GLY A 482 -6.68 38.24 -3.71
C GLY A 482 -7.79 37.92 -4.70
N ASN A 483 -7.62 38.35 -5.95
CA ASN A 483 -8.50 38.06 -7.06
C ASN A 483 -7.66 37.82 -8.31
N THR A 484 -8.00 36.80 -9.10
CA THR A 484 -7.28 36.45 -10.34
C THR A 484 -8.21 36.35 -11.54
N ALA A 485 -9.21 37.23 -11.63
CA ALA A 485 -10.13 37.29 -12.77
C ALA A 485 -9.40 37.19 -14.13
N GLY A 486 -9.70 36.15 -14.90
CA GLY A 486 -9.14 35.92 -16.25
C GLY A 486 -7.68 35.43 -16.30
N PHE A 487 -7.07 35.11 -15.16
CA PHE A 487 -5.69 34.65 -15.05
C PHE A 487 -5.57 33.48 -14.05
N GLY A 488 -4.67 32.54 -14.29
CA GLY A 488 -4.42 31.46 -13.32
C GLY A 488 -5.61 30.53 -13.16
N ASP A 489 -6.11 29.93 -14.26
CA ASP A 489 -7.02 28.79 -14.16
C ASP A 489 -6.35 27.71 -13.29
N VAL A 490 -6.76 27.64 -12.03
CA VAL A 490 -6.22 26.73 -11.04
C VAL A 490 -6.74 25.30 -11.18
N THR A 491 -7.76 25.09 -12.02
CA THR A 491 -8.51 23.83 -12.05
C THR A 491 -7.80 22.74 -12.85
N HIS A 492 -6.86 23.12 -13.72
CA HIS A 492 -6.14 22.18 -14.61
C HIS A 492 -4.62 22.38 -14.65
N ASN A 493 -4.06 23.33 -13.90
CA ASN A 493 -2.63 23.61 -13.89
C ASN A 493 -1.97 23.05 -12.62
N PRO A 494 -0.73 22.54 -12.68
CA PRO A 494 0.00 22.12 -11.50
C PRO A 494 0.44 23.32 -10.66
N PHE A 495 0.25 23.21 -9.35
CA PHE A 495 0.67 24.20 -8.35
C PHE A 495 1.60 23.55 -7.35
N TRP A 496 2.61 24.29 -6.93
CA TRP A 496 3.56 23.89 -5.91
C TRP A 496 3.59 24.88 -4.77
N THR A 497 3.72 24.37 -3.56
CA THR A 497 3.83 25.18 -2.35
C THR A 497 5.16 24.94 -1.66
N GLY A 498 5.77 26.00 -1.17
CA GLY A 498 7.01 25.94 -0.41
C GLY A 498 7.57 27.32 -0.13
N ASP A 499 8.65 27.39 0.66
CA ASP A 499 9.40 28.63 0.90
C ASP A 499 10.41 28.85 -0.23
N PHE A 500 9.95 29.22 -1.41
CA PHE A 500 10.79 29.44 -2.59
C PHE A 500 11.69 30.66 -2.40
N THR A 501 11.25 31.66 -1.65
CA THR A 501 12.04 32.88 -1.42
C THR A 501 13.07 32.75 -0.30
N GLY A 502 12.88 31.77 0.61
CA GLY A 502 13.69 31.58 1.81
C GLY A 502 13.30 32.53 2.95
N GLY A 503 12.11 33.12 2.85
CA GLY A 503 11.56 34.11 3.78
C GLY A 503 10.83 33.52 4.99
N GLY A 504 10.81 32.18 5.13
CA GLY A 504 10.16 31.47 6.23
C GLY A 504 8.64 31.41 6.14
N ARG A 505 8.07 31.65 4.95
CA ARG A 505 6.63 31.52 4.68
C ARG A 505 6.41 30.57 3.52
N THR A 506 5.23 29.98 3.43
CA THR A 506 4.83 29.23 2.24
C THR A 506 4.38 30.20 1.14
N GLU A 507 4.90 30.02 -0.07
CA GLU A 507 4.45 30.69 -1.28
C GLU A 507 3.85 29.68 -2.27
N ILE A 508 3.13 30.18 -3.28
CA ILE A 508 2.57 29.37 -4.36
C ILE A 508 3.36 29.63 -5.63
N MET A 509 3.87 28.58 -6.25
CA MET A 509 4.48 28.63 -7.58
C MET A 509 3.59 27.90 -8.57
N PHE A 510 3.36 28.48 -9.74
CA PHE A 510 2.73 27.75 -10.84
C PHE A 510 3.23 28.22 -12.20
N HIS A 511 3.09 27.35 -13.19
CA HIS A 511 3.32 27.67 -14.59
C HIS A 511 1.98 27.84 -15.29
N TYR A 512 1.80 28.93 -16.03
CA TYR A 512 0.59 29.18 -16.80
C TYR A 512 0.81 28.85 -18.29
N PRO A 513 0.16 27.80 -18.84
CA PRO A 513 0.38 27.41 -20.23
C PRO A 513 -0.05 28.48 -21.25
N GLY A 514 -0.99 29.35 -20.89
CA GLY A 514 -1.52 30.39 -21.77
C GLY A 514 -0.47 31.44 -22.18
N ASP A 515 0.49 31.75 -21.30
CA ASP A 515 1.57 32.71 -21.55
C ASP A 515 2.99 32.13 -21.41
N GLN A 516 3.09 30.84 -21.04
CA GLN A 516 4.33 30.08 -20.85
C GLN A 516 5.22 30.64 -19.71
N ASN A 517 4.62 31.41 -18.80
CA ASN A 517 5.30 32.05 -17.69
C ASN A 517 5.16 31.28 -16.37
N TRP A 518 6.15 31.49 -15.51
CA TRP A 518 6.15 31.07 -14.12
C TRP A 518 5.78 32.24 -13.22
N TRP A 519 4.84 31.99 -12.32
CA TRP A 519 4.27 32.98 -11.43
C TRP A 519 4.43 32.53 -9.98
N LEU A 520 4.92 33.45 -9.15
CA LEU A 520 5.06 33.29 -7.72
C LEU A 520 4.00 34.14 -7.01
N GLY A 521 3.13 33.48 -6.26
CA GLY A 521 2.12 34.08 -5.40
C GLY A 521 2.64 34.17 -3.97
N THR A 522 2.75 35.39 -3.46
CA THR A 522 3.19 35.65 -2.08
C THR A 522 2.12 36.45 -1.34
N ILE A 523 1.72 35.99 -0.16
CA ILE A 523 0.82 36.77 0.71
C ILE A 523 1.67 37.70 1.59
N THR A 524 1.52 39.00 1.39
CA THR A 524 2.13 40.04 2.22
C THR A 524 1.06 41.01 2.69
N ASN A 525 1.08 41.38 3.97
CA ASN A 525 0.07 42.25 4.58
C ASN A 525 -1.39 41.80 4.31
N GLY A 526 -1.62 40.48 4.25
CA GLY A 526 -2.94 39.90 3.97
C GLY A 526 -3.37 39.90 2.51
N GLN A 527 -2.50 40.33 1.57
CA GLN A 527 -2.79 40.34 0.14
C GLN A 527 -1.85 39.40 -0.64
N LEU A 528 -2.43 38.53 -1.45
CA LEU A 528 -1.79 37.66 -2.42
C LEU A 528 -1.37 38.49 -3.63
N ASN A 529 -0.07 38.58 -3.85
CA ASN A 529 0.53 39.29 -4.98
C ASN A 529 1.23 38.30 -5.90
N TRP A 530 0.99 38.43 -7.21
CA TRP A 530 1.61 37.61 -8.23
C TRP A 530 2.80 38.32 -8.85
N SER A 531 3.95 37.66 -8.84
CA SER A 531 5.17 38.12 -9.51
C SER A 531 5.53 37.18 -10.64
N LEU A 532 5.80 37.75 -11.82
CA LEU A 532 6.42 37.00 -12.91
C LEU A 532 7.86 36.67 -12.52
N VAL A 533 8.18 35.40 -12.39
CA VAL A 533 9.51 34.95 -11.94
C VAL A 533 10.29 34.22 -13.01
N GLY A 534 9.65 33.74 -14.08
CA GLY A 534 10.34 33.05 -15.16
C GLY A 534 9.47 32.79 -16.37
N ASN A 535 10.07 32.25 -17.43
CA ASN A 535 9.40 31.81 -18.65
C ASN A 535 10.14 30.58 -19.18
N THR A 536 9.39 29.58 -19.64
CA THR A 536 9.95 28.34 -20.18
C THR A 536 9.44 28.07 -21.60
N ALA A 537 9.22 29.12 -22.39
CA ALA A 537 8.75 28.96 -23.75
C ALA A 537 9.69 28.08 -24.60
N GLY A 538 9.13 27.02 -25.19
CA GLY A 538 9.88 26.04 -26.00
C GLY A 538 10.78 25.07 -25.23
N PHE A 539 10.69 25.03 -23.90
CA PHE A 539 11.46 24.13 -23.03
C PHE A 539 10.59 23.60 -21.89
N GLY A 540 10.71 22.32 -21.55
CA GLY A 540 10.04 21.74 -20.38
C GLY A 540 8.52 21.84 -20.48
N ASP A 541 7.89 20.95 -21.26
CA ASP A 541 6.44 20.73 -21.14
C ASP A 541 6.12 20.33 -19.69
N VAL A 542 5.73 21.29 -18.87
CA VAL A 542 5.48 21.09 -17.45
C VAL A 542 4.06 20.65 -17.15
N THR A 543 3.22 20.51 -18.19
CA THR A 543 1.80 20.19 -18.02
C THR A 543 1.55 18.71 -17.77
N HIS A 544 2.53 17.84 -18.10
CA HIS A 544 2.40 16.38 -17.97
C HIS A 544 3.55 15.70 -17.22
N ASN A 545 4.51 16.46 -16.67
CA ASN A 545 5.67 15.91 -15.96
C ASN A 545 5.54 16.15 -14.45
N PRO A 546 5.87 15.17 -13.59
CA PRO A 546 5.88 15.40 -12.16
C PRO A 546 7.05 16.31 -11.77
N PHE A 547 6.79 17.07 -10.72
CA PHE A 547 7.74 17.96 -10.10
C PHE A 547 7.85 17.59 -8.63
N TRP A 548 9.07 17.66 -8.13
CA TRP A 548 9.36 17.48 -6.72
C TRP A 548 9.81 18.80 -6.13
N THR A 549 9.24 19.13 -4.98
CA THR A 549 9.63 20.29 -4.17
C THR A 549 10.45 19.84 -2.99
N GLY A 550 11.55 20.53 -2.70
CA GLY A 550 12.40 20.20 -1.57
C GLY A 550 13.56 21.17 -1.41
N ARG A 551 14.30 21.03 -0.32
CA ARG A 551 15.51 21.80 0.00
C ARG A 551 16.73 21.11 -0.60
N PHE A 552 16.78 21.05 -1.92
CA PHE A 552 17.82 20.34 -2.67
C PHE A 552 19.19 21.04 -2.60
N THR A 553 19.19 22.38 -2.57
CA THR A 553 20.42 23.18 -2.49
C THR A 553 21.02 23.27 -1.08
N GLY A 554 20.30 22.80 -0.05
CA GLY A 554 20.73 22.83 1.35
C GLY A 554 20.63 24.19 2.03
N ASP A 555 20.19 25.23 1.32
CA ASP A 555 19.76 26.48 1.93
C ASP A 555 18.31 26.37 2.43
N SER A 556 17.75 27.45 2.98
CA SER A 556 16.36 27.47 3.48
C SER A 556 15.30 27.41 2.37
N ARG A 557 15.71 27.60 1.11
CA ARG A 557 14.79 27.73 -0.02
C ARG A 557 14.28 26.38 -0.49
N THR A 558 13.02 26.37 -0.89
CA THR A 558 12.42 25.29 -1.67
C THR A 558 12.83 25.44 -3.13
N ASN A 559 13.28 24.36 -3.74
CA ASN A 559 13.57 24.28 -5.18
C ASN A 559 12.55 23.38 -5.88
N LEU A 560 12.47 23.52 -7.21
CA LEU A 560 11.72 22.62 -8.08
C LEU A 560 12.68 21.69 -8.80
N LEU A 561 12.48 20.38 -8.71
CA LEU A 561 13.23 19.40 -9.48
C LEU A 561 12.26 18.68 -10.41
N PHE A 562 12.64 18.49 -11.67
CA PHE A 562 11.88 17.64 -12.59
C PHE A 562 12.78 16.96 -13.62
N HIS A 563 12.28 15.87 -14.18
CA HIS A 563 12.85 15.22 -15.36
C HIS A 563 12.04 15.61 -16.59
N TYR A 564 12.71 15.99 -17.67
CA TYR A 564 12.07 16.31 -18.94
C TYR A 564 12.30 15.20 -19.97
N PRO A 565 11.27 14.40 -20.33
CA PRO A 565 11.42 13.31 -21.30
C PRO A 565 11.87 13.75 -22.69
N GLY A 566 11.56 15.01 -23.08
CA GLY A 566 11.91 15.55 -24.39
C GLY A 566 13.41 15.67 -24.64
N ASP A 567 14.21 15.88 -23.59
CA ASP A 567 15.67 15.94 -23.68
C ASP A 567 16.41 14.94 -22.76
N GLN A 568 15.66 14.13 -22.00
CA GLN A 568 16.14 13.11 -21.07
C GLN A 568 17.00 13.68 -19.92
N ASN A 569 16.76 14.95 -19.55
CA ASN A 569 17.54 15.66 -18.55
C ASN A 569 16.74 15.98 -17.29
N TRP A 570 17.45 16.06 -16.17
CA TRP A 570 16.97 16.59 -14.91
C TRP A 570 17.33 18.06 -14.77
N TRP A 571 16.35 18.83 -14.30
CA TRP A 571 16.41 20.28 -14.22
C TRP A 571 16.03 20.75 -12.82
N LEU A 572 16.89 21.58 -12.24
CA LEU A 572 16.67 22.20 -10.93
C LEU A 572 16.33 23.68 -11.11
N GLY A 573 15.13 24.04 -10.68
CA GLY A 573 14.61 25.40 -10.62
C GLY A 573 14.87 26.02 -9.25
N THR A 574 15.62 27.11 -9.22
CA THR A 574 15.96 27.83 -7.99
C THR A 574 15.62 29.30 -8.12
N MET A 575 14.99 29.86 -7.09
CA MET A 575 14.74 31.30 -7.00
C MET A 575 16.01 32.05 -6.63
N THR A 576 16.54 32.86 -7.55
CA THR A 576 17.73 33.69 -7.35
C THR A 576 17.42 35.12 -7.76
N ASN A 577 17.61 36.08 -6.85
CA ASN A 577 17.36 37.52 -7.10
C ASN A 577 15.96 37.80 -7.69
N GLY A 578 14.92 37.12 -7.17
CA GLY A 578 13.54 37.30 -7.62
C GLY A 578 13.20 36.65 -8.97
N ARG A 579 14.09 35.82 -9.53
CA ARG A 579 13.85 35.05 -10.75
C ARG A 579 14.05 33.57 -10.55
N LEU A 580 13.20 32.77 -11.17
CA LEU A 580 13.35 31.33 -11.28
C LEU A 580 14.38 31.01 -12.36
N THR A 581 15.50 30.42 -11.97
CA THR A 581 16.56 29.99 -12.89
C THR A 581 16.60 28.47 -12.94
N TRP A 582 16.78 27.94 -14.15
CA TRP A 582 16.87 26.49 -14.40
C TRP A 582 18.32 26.10 -14.64
N ALA A 583 18.81 25.13 -13.88
CA ALA A 583 20.10 24.50 -14.08
C ALA A 583 19.91 23.05 -14.51
N PHE A 584 20.66 22.65 -15.54
CA PHE A 584 20.85 21.23 -15.82
C PHE A 584 21.58 20.61 -14.63
N VAL A 585 21.02 19.53 -14.08
CA VAL A 585 21.63 18.82 -12.95
C VAL A 585 21.90 17.35 -13.24
N GLY A 586 21.48 16.82 -14.38
CA GLY A 586 21.85 15.44 -14.74
C GLY A 586 21.15 14.98 -16.00
N ASN A 587 21.69 13.93 -16.60
CA ASN A 587 21.02 13.16 -17.63
C ASN A 587 20.95 11.73 -17.12
N THR A 588 19.82 11.08 -17.35
CA THR A 588 19.58 9.72 -16.93
C THR A 588 19.17 8.92 -18.14
N ALA A 589 20.16 8.38 -18.86
CA ALA A 589 19.92 7.57 -20.04
C ALA A 589 19.12 6.30 -19.66
N GLY A 590 17.81 6.32 -19.92
CA GLY A 590 16.90 5.20 -19.67
C GLY A 590 16.27 5.11 -18.27
N PHE A 591 16.50 6.09 -17.39
CA PHE A 591 15.88 6.18 -16.06
C PHE A 591 15.36 7.61 -15.84
N GLY A 592 14.34 7.83 -15.00
CA GLY A 592 13.73 9.16 -14.76
C GLY A 592 12.43 9.44 -15.51
N ASP A 593 12.05 8.60 -16.48
CA ASP A 593 10.66 8.51 -16.89
C ASP A 593 9.84 7.87 -15.76
N VAL A 594 9.02 8.70 -15.14
CA VAL A 594 8.14 8.39 -14.02
C VAL A 594 6.84 7.70 -14.43
N THR A 595 6.59 7.47 -15.72
CA THR A 595 5.36 6.80 -16.16
C THR A 595 5.26 5.42 -15.51
N GLY A 596 4.44 5.33 -14.46
CA GLY A 596 4.25 4.13 -13.64
C GLY A 596 5.24 3.92 -12.48
N ASN A 597 6.19 4.83 -12.24
CA ASN A 597 7.24 4.67 -11.22
C ASN A 597 7.29 5.85 -10.24
N PRO A 598 6.81 5.68 -8.99
CA PRO A 598 6.86 6.74 -7.99
C PRO A 598 8.29 7.01 -7.51
N PHE A 599 8.59 8.28 -7.26
CA PHE A 599 9.76 8.75 -6.53
C PHE A 599 9.32 9.30 -5.19
N TRP A 600 10.11 9.06 -4.16
CA TRP A 600 9.93 9.62 -2.82
C TRP A 600 11.03 10.61 -2.51
N THR A 601 10.66 11.69 -1.83
CA THR A 601 11.57 12.76 -1.42
C THR A 601 11.66 12.83 0.09
N GLY A 602 12.88 13.05 0.59
CA GLY A 602 13.16 13.17 2.02
C GLY A 602 14.66 13.29 2.25
N ASP A 603 15.08 13.62 3.47
CA ASP A 603 16.51 13.63 3.85
C ASP A 603 16.97 12.20 4.19
N PHE A 604 17.11 11.35 3.17
CA PHE A 604 17.47 9.94 3.36
C PHE A 604 18.93 9.77 3.79
N THR A 605 19.80 10.71 3.43
CA THR A 605 21.22 10.69 3.80
C THR A 605 21.50 11.25 5.19
N GLY A 606 20.61 12.11 5.71
CA GLY A 606 20.76 12.84 6.97
C GLY A 606 21.67 14.07 6.85
N ASP A 607 21.82 14.64 5.65
CA ASP A 607 22.70 15.78 5.38
C ASP A 607 21.98 17.13 5.40
N GLY A 608 20.68 17.13 5.70
CA GLY A 608 19.80 18.29 5.74
C GLY A 608 19.26 18.72 4.38
N ARG A 609 19.54 17.96 3.30
CA ARG A 609 19.03 18.22 1.95
C ARG A 609 17.90 17.25 1.63
N THR A 610 17.11 17.62 0.62
CA THR A 610 16.15 16.68 0.04
C THR A 610 16.87 15.77 -0.95
N ASP A 611 16.75 14.46 -0.73
CA ASP A 611 17.19 13.39 -1.61
C ASP A 611 15.98 12.77 -2.34
N LEU A 612 16.26 11.97 -3.36
CA LEU A 612 15.27 11.15 -4.07
C LEU A 612 15.56 9.68 -3.86
N VAL A 613 14.52 8.88 -3.60
CA VAL A 613 14.61 7.42 -3.63
C VAL A 613 13.54 6.89 -4.57
N PHE A 614 13.90 5.90 -5.38
CA PHE A 614 12.92 5.17 -6.20
C PHE A 614 13.34 3.73 -6.45
N HIS A 615 12.36 2.89 -6.78
CA HIS A 615 12.58 1.53 -7.26
C HIS A 615 12.43 1.51 -8.78
N HIS A 616 13.46 1.05 -9.50
CA HIS A 616 13.46 0.95 -10.94
C HIS A 616 13.01 -0.46 -11.39
N PRO A 617 11.85 -0.61 -12.06
CA PRO A 617 11.35 -1.95 -12.42
C PRO A 617 12.22 -2.68 -13.44
N GLY A 618 12.92 -1.92 -14.30
CA GLY A 618 13.74 -2.49 -15.39
C GLY A 618 14.92 -3.32 -14.88
N ASP A 619 15.55 -2.89 -13.79
CA ASP A 619 16.68 -3.60 -13.16
C ASP A 619 16.36 -4.19 -11.78
N ARG A 620 15.16 -3.92 -11.24
CA ARG A 620 14.66 -4.38 -9.93
C ARG A 620 15.49 -3.87 -8.75
N ASN A 621 16.08 -2.68 -8.89
CA ASN A 621 16.92 -2.08 -7.89
C ASN A 621 16.33 -0.77 -7.33
N TRP A 622 16.76 -0.46 -6.11
CA TRP A 622 16.56 0.83 -5.47
C TRP A 622 17.73 1.76 -5.73
N TRP A 623 17.39 2.99 -6.07
CA TRP A 623 18.34 4.03 -6.42
C TRP A 623 18.11 5.25 -5.53
N LEU A 624 19.21 5.80 -5.01
CA LEU A 624 19.25 7.04 -4.26
C LEU A 624 19.85 8.13 -5.16
N GLY A 625 19.12 9.21 -5.35
CA GLY A 625 19.54 10.41 -6.04
C GLY A 625 19.89 11.51 -5.04
N THR A 626 21.15 11.95 -5.05
CA THR A 626 21.65 13.04 -4.19
C THR A 626 22.16 14.18 -5.07
N LEU A 627 21.87 15.42 -4.70
CA LEU A 627 22.44 16.59 -5.38
C LEU A 627 23.78 16.97 -4.76
N GLN A 628 24.85 16.69 -5.50
CA GLN A 628 26.22 16.91 -5.07
C GLN A 628 26.80 18.16 -5.73
N GLN A 629 27.67 18.87 -5.00
CA GLN A 629 28.41 20.02 -5.54
C GLN A 629 29.47 19.54 -6.53
N VAL A 630 29.50 20.16 -7.71
CA VAL A 630 30.49 19.87 -8.74
C VAL A 630 31.68 20.82 -8.55
N PRO A 631 32.94 20.34 -8.62
CA PRO A 631 34.10 21.21 -8.64
C PRO A 631 33.98 22.32 -9.70
N GLY A 632 34.34 23.55 -9.32
CA GLY A 632 34.42 24.67 -10.24
C GLY A 632 35.46 24.42 -11.34
N GLU A 633 35.27 25.05 -12.50
CA GLU A 633 36.24 25.01 -13.58
C GLU A 633 37.00 26.34 -13.71
N ASN A 634 38.22 26.30 -14.26
CA ASN A 634 39.02 27.49 -14.49
C ASN A 634 38.49 28.29 -15.71
N ALA A 635 38.91 29.57 -15.82
CA ALA A 635 38.45 30.47 -16.88
C ALA A 635 38.71 29.95 -18.31
N ARG A 636 39.75 29.13 -18.52
CA ARG A 636 40.04 28.54 -19.83
C ARG A 636 39.04 27.45 -20.19
N CYS A 637 38.67 26.60 -19.24
CA CYS A 637 37.62 25.59 -19.41
C CYS A 637 36.26 26.25 -19.72
N GLN A 638 35.90 27.33 -19.02
CA GLN A 638 34.68 28.11 -19.29
C GLN A 638 34.68 28.66 -20.72
N ALA A 639 35.80 29.24 -21.15
CA ALA A 639 35.94 29.79 -22.51
C ALA A 639 35.78 28.70 -23.58
N LEU A 640 36.46 27.55 -23.42
CA LEU A 640 36.37 26.42 -24.35
C LEU A 640 34.94 25.88 -24.46
N ARG A 641 34.21 25.76 -23.35
CA ARG A 641 32.80 25.35 -23.35
C ARG A 641 31.91 26.34 -24.10
N SER A 642 32.09 27.63 -23.86
CA SER A 642 31.35 28.69 -24.55
C SER A 642 31.58 28.63 -26.06
N GLU A 643 32.84 28.45 -26.50
CA GLU A 643 33.20 28.30 -27.91
C GLU A 643 32.59 27.04 -28.55
N ILE A 644 32.63 25.88 -27.85
CA ILE A 644 32.00 24.63 -28.32
C ILE A 644 30.48 24.80 -28.44
N ALA A 645 29.84 25.43 -27.46
CA ALA A 645 28.39 25.71 -27.48
C ALA A 645 28.02 26.60 -28.68
N GLY A 646 28.82 27.64 -28.98
CA GLY A 646 28.66 28.49 -30.16
C GLY A 646 28.78 27.72 -31.48
N HIS A 647 29.74 26.80 -31.59
CA HIS A 647 29.86 25.92 -32.76
C HIS A 647 28.67 24.97 -32.91
N HIS A 648 28.17 24.37 -31.83
CA HIS A 648 26.96 23.54 -31.86
C HIS A 648 25.72 24.34 -32.31
N ALA A 649 25.55 25.57 -31.84
CA ALA A 649 24.47 26.45 -32.29
C ALA A 649 24.56 26.73 -33.80
N THR A 650 25.76 27.00 -34.29
CA THR A 650 26.02 27.24 -35.72
C THR A 650 25.71 25.99 -36.56
N ILE A 651 26.12 24.79 -36.09
CA ILE A 651 25.78 23.52 -36.76
C ILE A 651 24.27 23.32 -36.85
N ARG A 652 23.50 23.59 -35.77
CA ARG A 652 22.04 23.47 -35.80
C ARG A 652 21.40 24.41 -36.83
N ALA A 653 21.85 25.67 -36.88
CA ALA A 653 21.36 26.64 -37.88
C ALA A 653 21.68 26.19 -39.32
N LEU A 654 22.89 25.68 -39.56
CA LEU A 654 23.29 25.11 -40.84
C LEU A 654 22.45 23.88 -41.22
N GLN A 655 22.15 23.00 -40.27
CA GLN A 655 21.28 21.83 -40.50
C GLN A 655 19.85 22.25 -40.84
N GLN A 656 19.30 23.26 -40.17
CA GLN A 656 17.99 23.83 -40.50
C GLN A 656 17.97 24.44 -41.90
N ALA A 657 18.97 25.26 -42.24
CA ALA A 657 19.11 25.84 -43.58
C ALA A 657 19.19 24.74 -44.66
N ARG A 658 20.00 23.70 -44.43
CA ARG A 658 20.11 22.55 -45.35
C ARG A 658 18.78 21.82 -45.53
N ASN A 659 18.02 21.64 -44.44
CA ASN A 659 16.73 20.92 -44.50
C ASN A 659 15.63 21.71 -45.24
N ALA A 660 15.83 23.02 -45.47
CA ALA A 660 14.93 23.87 -46.24
C ALA A 660 15.23 23.88 -47.75
N LEU A 661 16.35 23.28 -48.19
CA LEU A 661 16.79 23.23 -49.59
C LEU A 661 16.25 22.00 -50.33
N ASP A 662 16.05 22.11 -51.65
CA ASP A 662 15.66 20.98 -52.50
C ASP A 662 16.90 20.15 -52.89
N PRO A 663 17.00 18.86 -52.51
CA PRO A 663 18.14 18.00 -52.83
C PRO A 663 18.42 17.81 -54.34
N ARG A 664 17.45 18.10 -55.20
CA ARG A 664 17.57 17.97 -56.66
C ARG A 664 18.09 19.25 -57.33
N LEU A 665 17.80 20.41 -56.75
CA LEU A 665 18.12 21.72 -57.33
C LEU A 665 19.35 22.37 -56.66
N ASP A 666 19.52 22.19 -55.35
CA ASP A 666 20.46 22.98 -54.53
C ASP A 666 21.71 22.19 -54.13
N ARG A 667 22.20 21.30 -55.02
CA ARG A 667 23.29 20.35 -54.70
C ARG A 667 24.58 21.01 -54.22
N GLU A 668 24.96 22.15 -54.78
CA GLU A 668 26.21 22.83 -54.39
C GLU A 668 26.09 23.55 -53.04
N GLU A 669 24.93 24.13 -52.73
CA GLU A 669 24.65 24.73 -51.42
C GLU A 669 24.61 23.67 -50.32
N ILE A 670 24.00 22.50 -50.59
CA ILE A 670 24.00 21.37 -49.65
C ILE A 670 25.43 20.86 -49.41
N LYS A 671 26.28 20.77 -50.45
CA LYS A 671 27.69 20.39 -50.30
C LYS A 671 28.48 21.41 -49.48
N GLU A 672 28.25 22.70 -49.72
CA GLU A 672 28.86 23.79 -48.96
C GLU A 672 28.51 23.70 -47.47
N ILE A 673 27.22 23.59 -47.16
CA ILE A 673 26.74 23.46 -45.78
C ILE A 673 27.33 22.21 -45.09
N ASN A 674 27.36 21.07 -45.78
CA ASN A 674 27.96 19.85 -45.23
C ASN A 674 29.47 20.00 -44.95
N ARG A 675 30.20 20.76 -45.78
CA ARG A 675 31.61 21.07 -45.56
C ARG A 675 31.80 21.96 -44.32
N GLN A 676 30.98 22.98 -44.17
CA GLN A 676 30.99 23.86 -42.99
C GLN A 676 30.68 23.09 -41.71
N ILE A 677 29.65 22.22 -41.72
CA ILE A 677 29.33 21.34 -40.59
C ILE A 677 30.52 20.44 -40.26
N THR A 678 31.18 19.86 -41.26
CA THR A 678 32.36 19.01 -41.05
C THR A 678 33.51 19.76 -40.41
N GLY A 679 33.82 20.97 -40.88
CA GLY A 679 34.88 21.82 -40.31
C GLY A 679 34.59 22.26 -38.87
N LEU A 680 33.34 22.63 -38.57
CA LEU A 680 32.92 22.96 -37.20
C LEU A 680 33.04 21.75 -36.27
N ARG A 681 32.66 20.54 -36.73
CA ARG A 681 32.82 19.30 -35.97
C ARG A 681 34.28 18.99 -35.65
N GLN A 682 35.20 19.15 -36.61
CA GLN A 682 36.63 18.99 -36.36
C GLN A 682 37.14 19.98 -35.31
N THR A 683 36.71 21.24 -35.39
CA THR A 683 37.09 22.29 -34.44
C THR A 683 36.57 21.98 -33.04
N ILE A 684 35.34 21.46 -32.91
CA ILE A 684 34.78 20.97 -31.65
C ILE A 684 35.65 19.85 -31.09
N THR A 685 36.01 18.84 -31.90
CA THR A 685 36.88 17.74 -31.46
C THR A 685 38.22 18.24 -30.93
N THR A 686 38.87 19.19 -31.62
CA THR A 686 40.12 19.79 -31.14
C THR A 686 39.95 20.51 -29.79
N LYS A 687 38.88 21.29 -29.63
CA LYS A 687 38.60 21.99 -28.36
C LYS A 687 38.26 21.01 -27.23
N GLN A 688 37.55 19.93 -27.52
CA GLN A 688 37.30 18.84 -26.56
C GLN A 688 38.60 18.15 -26.13
N SER A 689 39.54 17.93 -27.05
CA SER A 689 40.88 17.43 -26.70
C SER A 689 41.64 18.41 -25.80
N GLU A 690 41.57 19.72 -26.06
CA GLU A 690 42.17 20.74 -25.19
C GLU A 690 41.56 20.72 -23.79
N MET A 691 40.23 20.62 -23.68
CA MET A 691 39.55 20.48 -22.38
C MET A 691 40.03 19.25 -21.59
N ALA A 692 40.26 18.13 -22.27
CA ALA A 692 40.81 16.93 -21.63
C ALA A 692 42.22 17.15 -21.08
N THR A 693 43.08 17.89 -21.81
CA THR A 693 44.44 18.22 -21.32
C THR A 693 44.45 19.15 -20.12
N LEU A 694 43.44 20.01 -19.99
CA LEU A 694 43.31 20.97 -18.88
C LEU A 694 42.61 20.38 -17.65
N ALA A 695 42.29 19.08 -17.67
CA ALA A 695 41.48 18.41 -16.65
C ALA A 695 40.19 19.18 -16.33
N CYS A 696 39.56 19.78 -17.35
CA CYS A 696 38.26 20.43 -17.18
C CYS A 696 37.26 19.39 -16.65
N PRO A 697 36.44 19.71 -15.63
CA PRO A 697 35.44 18.79 -15.11
C PRO A 697 34.59 18.26 -16.28
N ALA A 698 34.43 16.94 -16.43
CA ALA A 698 33.69 16.38 -17.57
C ALA A 698 32.16 16.62 -17.48
N THR A 699 31.70 17.21 -16.37
CA THR A 699 30.28 17.40 -16.10
C THR A 699 29.69 18.57 -16.91
N PRO A 700 28.38 18.63 -17.12
CA PRO A 700 27.76 19.70 -17.89
C PRO A 700 27.54 21.00 -17.10
N ASN A 701 27.68 20.98 -15.77
CA ASN A 701 27.46 22.14 -14.88
C ASN A 701 28.61 22.35 -13.86
N PRO A 702 29.82 22.73 -14.30
CA PRO A 702 30.96 22.94 -13.40
C PRO A 702 30.72 24.08 -12.41
N GLY A 703 31.01 23.87 -11.13
CA GLY A 703 30.72 24.83 -10.05
C GLY A 703 29.25 24.94 -9.65
N GLY A 704 28.36 24.15 -10.26
CA GLY A 704 26.97 24.00 -9.86
C GLY A 704 26.73 22.72 -9.06
N VAL A 705 25.52 22.17 -9.20
CA VAL A 705 25.13 20.89 -8.60
C VAL A 705 24.82 19.83 -9.66
N GLN A 706 25.06 18.58 -9.32
CA GLN A 706 24.78 17.42 -10.14
C GLN A 706 24.03 16.36 -9.33
N LEU A 707 22.95 15.86 -9.91
CA LEU A 707 22.20 14.71 -9.41
C LEU A 707 23.02 13.45 -9.69
N VAL A 708 23.46 12.81 -8.62
CA VAL A 708 24.24 11.58 -8.64
C VAL A 708 23.37 10.45 -8.13
N TRP A 709 23.28 9.39 -8.94
CA TRP A 709 22.52 8.20 -8.63
C TRP A 709 23.43 7.10 -8.10
N SER A 710 23.08 6.59 -6.92
CA SER A 710 23.77 5.48 -6.27
C SER A 710 22.81 4.30 -6.14
N LEU A 711 23.26 3.11 -6.55
CA LEU A 711 22.56 1.86 -6.26
C LEU A 711 22.59 1.64 -4.76
N VAL A 712 21.42 1.57 -4.11
CA VAL A 712 21.33 1.36 -2.65
C VAL A 712 20.78 -0.02 -2.29
N GLY A 713 20.25 -0.79 -3.24
CA GLY A 713 19.92 -2.17 -2.97
C GLY A 713 19.15 -2.85 -4.08
N ASN A 714 19.13 -4.17 -4.07
CA ASN A 714 18.20 -4.97 -4.84
C ASN A 714 17.16 -5.52 -3.87
N THR A 715 15.92 -5.55 -4.29
CA THR A 715 14.90 -6.28 -3.55
C THR A 715 14.48 -7.48 -4.37
N ALA A 716 14.77 -8.68 -3.88
CA ALA A 716 14.34 -9.95 -4.48
C ALA A 716 12.80 -10.11 -4.42
N GLY A 717 12.06 -9.22 -5.09
CA GLY A 717 10.60 -9.06 -5.00
C GLY A 717 10.13 -8.06 -3.94
N PHE A 718 10.94 -7.81 -2.90
CA PHE A 718 10.63 -6.99 -1.71
C PHE A 718 10.65 -5.47 -1.96
N GLY A 719 9.91 -4.98 -2.96
CA GLY A 719 10.01 -3.59 -3.43
C GLY A 719 9.40 -3.37 -4.81
N SER A 720 8.87 -4.43 -5.44
CA SER A 720 7.97 -4.27 -6.57
C SER A 720 6.63 -3.71 -6.07
N PHE A 721 6.39 -2.43 -6.35
CA PHE A 721 5.12 -1.74 -6.09
C PHE A 721 4.15 -1.82 -7.27
N ALA A 722 4.34 -2.79 -8.17
CA ALA A 722 3.43 -3.04 -9.29
C ALA A 722 2.00 -3.37 -8.86
N ASP A 723 1.80 -3.72 -7.58
CA ASP A 723 0.50 -3.93 -6.96
C ASP A 723 -0.20 -2.63 -6.53
N GLY A 724 0.40 -1.47 -6.79
CA GLY A 724 -0.17 -0.15 -6.54
C GLY A 724 -0.29 0.21 -5.06
N ARG A 725 0.44 -0.48 -4.17
CA ARG A 725 0.43 -0.16 -2.73
C ARG A 725 1.02 1.23 -2.48
N PRO A 726 0.48 2.00 -1.52
CA PRO A 726 1.09 3.26 -1.10
C PRO A 726 2.43 3.01 -0.37
N VAL A 727 3.32 3.99 -0.50
CA VAL A 727 4.55 4.08 0.27
C VAL A 727 4.65 5.49 0.81
N TRP A 728 4.93 5.61 2.10
CA TRP A 728 5.07 6.88 2.79
C TRP A 728 6.55 7.14 3.08
N ALA A 729 6.97 8.39 2.90
CA ALA A 729 8.31 8.84 3.26
C ALA A 729 8.21 9.82 4.43
N GLY A 730 9.10 9.67 5.41
CA GLY A 730 9.13 10.50 6.62
C GLY A 730 10.18 10.01 7.60
N ASP A 731 10.54 10.84 8.57
CA ASP A 731 11.44 10.45 9.66
C ASP A 731 10.64 9.66 10.70
N PHE A 732 10.51 8.34 10.54
CA PHE A 732 9.68 7.52 11.43
C PHE A 732 10.43 7.17 12.73
N THR A 733 11.76 7.16 12.72
CA THR A 733 12.61 6.89 13.90
C THR A 733 12.81 8.09 14.81
N GLY A 734 12.64 9.31 14.29
CA GLY A 734 13.01 10.55 14.96
C GLY A 734 14.51 10.80 14.99
N ASP A 735 15.30 10.13 14.14
CA ASP A 735 16.76 10.29 14.09
C ASP A 735 17.23 11.42 13.14
N GLY A 736 16.27 12.12 12.52
CA GLY A 736 16.50 13.19 11.56
C GLY A 736 16.65 12.72 10.12
N ARG A 737 16.63 11.42 9.83
CA ARG A 737 16.67 10.86 8.49
C ARG A 737 15.28 10.44 8.04
N ALA A 738 15.01 10.58 6.75
CA ALA A 738 13.81 10.00 6.16
C ALA A 738 13.97 8.48 5.98
N ASP A 739 12.91 7.74 6.28
CA ASP A 739 12.72 6.35 5.91
C ASP A 739 11.59 6.21 4.90
N LEU A 740 11.53 5.05 4.26
CA LEU A 740 10.34 4.57 3.55
C LEU A 740 9.56 3.63 4.44
N LEU A 741 8.23 3.73 4.42
CA LEU A 741 7.34 2.85 5.14
C LEU A 741 6.21 2.40 4.21
N PHE A 742 5.91 1.11 4.19
CA PHE A 742 4.78 0.58 3.44
C PHE A 742 4.19 -0.66 4.10
N HIS A 743 2.95 -0.97 3.73
CA HIS A 743 2.26 -2.19 4.14
C HIS A 743 2.36 -3.24 3.03
N TYR A 744 3.07 -4.34 3.27
CA TYR A 744 3.31 -5.37 2.26
C TYR A 744 2.09 -6.29 2.16
N ARG A 745 1.36 -6.29 1.04
CA ARG A 745 0.14 -7.12 0.91
C ARG A 745 0.39 -8.63 0.92
N GLY A 746 1.62 -9.08 0.61
CA GLY A 746 1.94 -10.50 0.55
C GLY A 746 2.13 -11.15 1.92
N ASP A 747 2.55 -10.39 2.94
CA ASP A 747 2.67 -10.89 4.32
C ASP A 747 1.84 -10.10 5.35
N LEU A 748 1.17 -9.04 4.87
CA LEU A 748 0.42 -8.03 5.61
C LEU A 748 1.19 -7.26 6.67
N ASN A 749 2.52 -7.34 6.65
CA ASN A 749 3.32 -6.64 7.62
C ASN A 749 3.65 -5.22 7.15
N TRP A 750 3.99 -4.38 8.11
CA TRP A 750 4.60 -3.10 7.82
C TRP A 750 6.10 -3.26 7.70
N TRP A 751 6.66 -2.68 6.65
CA TRP A 751 8.09 -2.73 6.35
C TRP A 751 8.64 -1.33 6.24
N ARG A 752 9.76 -1.10 6.94
CA ARG A 752 10.50 0.14 6.90
C ARG A 752 11.83 -0.06 6.18
N GLY A 753 12.13 0.83 5.25
CA GLY A 753 13.39 0.90 4.52
C GLY A 753 14.19 2.14 4.95
N SER A 754 15.33 1.92 5.59
CA SER A 754 16.23 3.00 6.04
C SER A 754 17.52 2.98 5.22
N VAL A 755 17.96 4.13 4.71
CA VAL A 755 19.21 4.25 3.95
C VAL A 755 20.36 4.53 4.90
N THR A 756 21.24 3.55 5.10
CA THR A 756 22.42 3.66 5.97
C THR A 756 23.64 3.04 5.31
N GLY A 757 24.79 3.74 5.39
CA GLY A 757 26.03 3.26 4.78
C GLY A 757 25.97 3.07 3.26
N GLY A 758 25.07 3.78 2.56
CA GLY A 758 24.85 3.63 1.12
C GLY A 758 24.01 2.42 0.73
N THR A 759 23.35 1.75 1.69
CA THR A 759 22.46 0.61 1.43
C THR A 759 21.07 0.88 2.03
N ILE A 760 20.01 0.47 1.34
CA ILE A 760 18.65 0.45 1.89
C ILE A 760 18.44 -0.86 2.65
N ASN A 761 18.15 -0.75 3.94
CA ASN A 761 17.93 -1.88 4.83
C ASN A 761 16.44 -1.99 5.16
N TRP A 762 15.83 -3.13 4.80
CA TRP A 762 14.44 -3.42 5.10
C TRP A 762 14.32 -4.13 6.45
N THR A 763 13.57 -3.52 7.36
CA THR A 763 13.24 -4.10 8.67
C THR A 763 11.74 -4.26 8.79
N LEU A 764 11.31 -5.39 9.34
CA LEU A 764 9.95 -5.58 9.79
C LEU A 764 9.61 -4.52 10.84
N ALA A 765 8.72 -3.60 10.48
CA ALA A 765 8.29 -2.52 11.35
C ALA A 765 7.13 -2.97 12.23
N ALA A 766 6.17 -3.72 11.71
CA ALA A 766 5.10 -4.29 12.53
C ALA A 766 4.64 -5.62 11.97
N ASN A 767 4.38 -6.55 12.87
CA ASN A 767 3.49 -7.66 12.57
C ASN A 767 2.06 -7.13 12.61
N TRP A 768 1.36 -7.26 11.49
CA TRP A 768 -0.07 -6.96 11.42
C TRP A 768 -0.85 -8.24 11.16
#